data_AF-A0A1K2FQU1-F1
#
_entry.id   AF-A0A1K2FQU1-F1
#
_cell.length_a   1.000
_cell.length_b   1.000
_cell.length_c   1.000
_cell.angle_alpha   90.00
_cell.angle_beta   90.00
_cell.angle_gamma   90.00
#
_symmetry.space_group_name_H-M   'P 1'
#
loop_
_entity.id
_entity.type
_entity.pdbx_description
1 polymer ?
#
loop_
_entity_poly.entity_id
_entity_poly.type
_entity_poly.pdbx_seq_one_letter_code
_entity_poly.pdbx_strand_id
1 'polypeptide(L)'
;MSPDAEARTPADRHPDGLAELLPRVHRLRDAEEGEPLRALLAVVGEQLDRVRDGVHQGYEDLFVETAAPWVLPYLGDLVGYRTLPGYERVLTTGLHGGGRAALAEAVAPRRDVAATVAQRRRKGTLHLLEELSERVADWPARAVELSRHVAHTQPVRLGVSGRRGERGRLLDLRDGSALALAGGPFDTTSRTADVRRADSARRQGGWTPAGVGLFVWRLKPYALTASPAYCVDRARNLYTFSILGNDTPLLTRPVPEPSPAHLAAVDNVPAFITRRLLHDRLADYYGPGKSLCIRRDGEDRPVPPGDIVVADLSDWRYRPGRGQIAVDPELGRIAFGARRAPRQGVWVDYHHAFAADMGGGEYERPDRGPRPDADLYRVGPGGPYRRIMDAYRAWQDDRSPGRTGIIEITHSGAYQEQLDFDLDPGDRLELRAAEGTRPVIRLLDWYSNRPDALNIRAVHADCAAHERPCVVLDGLLVAGRGINVTGPVGSVVVRHSTLVPGWSLEPECAPHSPDEPSIVLERTTACLRIEHSILGTIEVIGDEVSEDPLDIRLRDSILDATGDDRAALSAPDCRHAHAVLHLRRTTVIGEVHTHAVEFAENSVFTGRLRVARRGIGCLRHCHVPPGSRTPRRHRCQPDLAGLENAQRVRPLFASKRYGTPWYGQLADGGPEEIRRGADDGGELGAFHDLYRPQREDGLRARLAEYTPAIADAGIFFVT
;
A
#
# COMPACT_ATOMS: atom_id res chain seq x y z
N MET A 1 28.61 37.46 -51.63
CA MET A 1 27.25 37.13 -51.12
C MET A 1 26.74 35.94 -51.92
N SER A 2 26.90 34.74 -51.38
CA SER A 2 26.07 33.58 -51.73
C SER A 2 25.36 33.17 -50.45
N PRO A 3 24.03 33.25 -50.40
CA PRO A 3 23.21 32.85 -49.26
C PRO A 3 22.77 31.42 -49.51
N ASP A 4 23.47 30.40 -49.00
CA ASP A 4 22.99 29.00 -49.05
C ASP A 4 23.82 28.12 -48.10
N ALA A 5 23.79 28.47 -46.82
CA ALA A 5 24.13 27.54 -45.76
C ALA A 5 22.99 27.54 -44.74
N GLU A 6 21.78 27.24 -45.21
CA GLU A 6 20.74 26.74 -44.32
C GLU A 6 21.29 25.50 -43.63
N ALA A 7 21.47 25.61 -42.32
CA ALA A 7 21.80 24.50 -41.46
C ALA A 7 20.78 23.38 -41.70
N ARG A 8 21.22 22.31 -42.37
CA ARG A 8 20.43 21.08 -42.52
C ARG A 8 19.97 20.66 -41.12
N THR A 9 18.67 20.77 -40.89
CA THR A 9 17.98 20.22 -39.73
C THR A 9 18.44 18.77 -39.53
N PRO A 10 18.80 18.33 -38.31
CA PRO A 10 19.08 16.92 -38.06
C PRO A 10 17.89 16.10 -38.56
N ALA A 11 18.17 15.02 -39.30
CA ALA A 11 17.13 14.14 -39.86
C ALA A 11 16.08 13.84 -38.78
N ASP A 12 14.83 14.16 -39.07
CA ASP A 12 13.71 13.92 -38.16
C ASP A 12 13.69 12.44 -37.76
N ARG A 13 13.23 12.16 -36.53
CA ARG A 13 13.15 10.81 -35.94
C ARG A 13 12.01 9.97 -36.58
N HIS A 14 11.90 10.03 -37.89
CA HIS A 14 10.95 9.26 -38.68
C HIS A 14 11.66 8.08 -39.34
N PRO A 15 10.98 6.94 -39.52
CA PRO A 15 11.55 5.76 -40.17
C PRO A 15 12.09 6.07 -41.59
N ASP A 16 11.55 7.09 -42.25
CA ASP A 16 11.96 7.52 -43.58
C ASP A 16 12.98 8.69 -43.58
N GLY A 17 13.41 9.19 -42.41
CA GLY A 17 14.27 10.37 -42.31
C GLY A 17 15.63 10.21 -43.02
N LEU A 18 16.18 9.00 -43.06
CA LEU A 18 17.38 8.70 -43.86
C LEU A 18 17.09 8.60 -45.36
N ALA A 19 15.92 8.08 -45.74
CA ALA A 19 15.51 7.99 -47.14
C ALA A 19 15.24 9.39 -47.73
N GLU A 20 14.74 10.33 -46.93
CA GLU A 20 14.51 11.72 -47.33
C GLU A 20 15.80 12.49 -47.66
N LEU A 21 16.92 12.10 -47.06
CA LEU A 21 18.24 12.65 -47.36
C LEU A 21 18.79 12.20 -48.72
N LEU A 22 18.18 11.19 -49.35
CA LEU A 22 18.60 10.72 -50.68
C LEU A 22 18.19 11.70 -51.78
N PRO A 23 19.06 11.88 -52.81
CA PRO A 23 18.68 12.60 -54.02
C PRO A 23 17.40 12.03 -54.64
N ARG A 24 16.54 12.92 -55.14
CA ARG A 24 15.20 12.58 -55.65
C ARG A 24 15.21 11.48 -56.73
N VAL A 25 16.28 11.40 -57.54
CA VAL A 25 16.45 10.36 -58.57
C VAL A 25 16.49 8.94 -58.01
N HIS A 26 17.08 8.73 -56.82
CA HIS A 26 17.15 7.40 -56.20
C HIS A 26 15.82 7.02 -55.55
N ARG A 27 15.11 7.98 -54.96
CA ARG A 27 13.77 7.76 -54.40
C ARG A 27 12.75 7.35 -55.46
N LEU A 28 12.81 7.96 -56.65
CA LEU A 28 11.92 7.62 -57.77
C LEU A 28 12.18 6.20 -58.29
N ARG A 29 13.46 5.82 -58.46
CA ARG A 29 13.83 4.47 -58.89
C ARG A 29 13.47 3.40 -57.87
N ASP A 30 13.65 3.70 -56.58
CA ASP A 30 13.27 2.78 -55.51
C ASP A 30 11.75 2.56 -55.47
N ALA A 31 10.96 3.61 -55.68
CA ALA A 31 9.50 3.50 -55.78
C ALA A 31 9.05 2.65 -56.99
N GLU A 32 9.78 2.70 -58.11
CA GLU A 32 9.54 1.85 -59.28
C GLU A 32 9.84 0.36 -59.02
N GLU A 33 10.76 0.06 -58.08
CA GLU A 33 11.18 -1.30 -57.70
C GLU A 33 10.47 -1.84 -56.43
N GLY A 34 9.49 -1.11 -55.88
CA GLY A 34 8.72 -1.54 -54.70
C GLY A 34 9.34 -1.18 -53.34
N GLU A 35 10.16 -0.13 -53.29
CA GLU A 35 10.76 0.49 -52.10
C GLU A 35 11.73 -0.36 -51.24
N PRO A 36 12.54 -1.29 -51.80
CA PRO A 36 13.48 -2.09 -51.02
C PRO A 36 14.58 -1.26 -50.33
N LEU A 37 15.05 -0.17 -50.96
CA LEU A 37 16.07 0.70 -50.37
C LEU A 37 15.50 1.51 -49.21
N ARG A 38 14.28 2.04 -49.31
CA ARG A 38 13.58 2.69 -48.19
C ARG A 38 13.44 1.75 -47.01
N ALA A 39 13.00 0.51 -47.23
CA ALA A 39 12.85 -0.49 -46.17
C ALA A 39 14.20 -0.80 -45.48
N LEU A 40 15.28 -0.93 -46.24
CA LEU A 40 16.63 -1.12 -45.68
C LEU A 40 17.07 0.10 -44.86
N LEU A 41 16.88 1.31 -45.38
CA LEU A 41 17.25 2.56 -44.70
C LEU A 41 16.42 2.79 -43.44
N ALA A 42 15.16 2.34 -43.39
CA ALA A 42 14.36 2.38 -42.18
C ALA A 42 14.94 1.52 -41.06
N VAL A 43 15.38 0.29 -41.38
CA VAL A 43 16.06 -0.60 -40.41
C VAL A 43 17.40 -0.02 -39.94
N VAL A 44 18.17 0.58 -40.85
CA VAL A 44 19.42 1.29 -40.50
C VAL A 44 19.13 2.52 -39.64
N GLY A 45 18.05 3.26 -39.94
CA GLY A 45 17.57 4.39 -39.15
C GLY A 45 17.26 3.99 -37.72
N GLU A 46 16.57 2.88 -37.51
CA GLU A 46 16.29 2.33 -36.18
C GLU A 46 17.58 2.06 -35.37
N GLN A 47 18.63 1.51 -36.01
CA GLN A 47 19.90 1.28 -35.31
C GLN A 47 20.66 2.59 -35.05
N LEU A 48 20.61 3.53 -35.98
CA LEU A 48 21.22 4.86 -35.79
C LEU A 48 20.56 5.59 -34.63
N ASP A 49 19.23 5.53 -34.52
CA ASP A 49 18.48 6.14 -33.44
C ASP A 49 18.82 5.49 -32.09
N ARG A 50 18.99 4.16 -32.02
CA ARG A 50 19.51 3.50 -30.81
C ARG A 50 20.88 4.00 -30.38
N VAL A 51 21.79 4.21 -31.34
CA VAL A 51 23.13 4.75 -31.04
C VAL A 51 23.03 6.21 -30.60
N ARG A 52 22.20 7.03 -31.24
CA ARG A 52 21.94 8.43 -30.86
C ARG A 52 21.35 8.52 -29.46
N ASP A 53 20.37 7.68 -29.14
CA ASP A 53 19.78 7.58 -27.81
C ASP A 53 20.83 7.14 -26.78
N GLY A 54 21.70 6.18 -27.12
CA GLY A 54 22.80 5.79 -26.26
C GLY A 54 23.81 6.92 -26.01
N VAL A 55 24.17 7.70 -27.03
CA VAL A 55 25.05 8.87 -26.88
C VAL A 55 24.38 9.96 -26.05
N HIS A 56 23.10 10.24 -26.32
CA HIS A 56 22.32 11.22 -25.57
C HIS A 56 22.23 10.80 -24.10
N GLN A 57 21.86 9.55 -23.82
CA GLN A 57 21.86 8.99 -22.47
C GLN A 57 23.24 9.09 -21.83
N GLY A 58 24.33 8.87 -22.56
CA GLY A 58 25.69 9.05 -22.05
C GLY A 58 26.01 10.49 -21.60
N TYR A 59 25.42 11.51 -22.22
CA TYR A 59 25.51 12.89 -21.73
C TYR A 59 24.59 13.14 -20.53
N GLU A 60 23.38 12.58 -20.54
CA GLU A 60 22.47 12.62 -19.39
C GLU A 60 23.06 11.92 -18.16
N ASP A 61 23.90 10.89 -18.36
CA ASP A 61 24.61 10.13 -17.32
C ASP A 61 25.67 10.94 -16.57
N LEU A 62 26.02 12.15 -17.04
CA LEU A 62 26.93 13.07 -16.35
C LEU A 62 26.27 13.83 -15.19
N PHE A 63 24.93 13.90 -15.16
CA PHE A 63 24.18 14.66 -14.14
C PHE A 63 23.32 13.72 -13.31
N VAL A 64 23.35 13.87 -11.99
CA VAL A 64 22.66 12.94 -11.07
C VAL A 64 21.15 12.91 -11.29
N GLU A 65 20.56 14.03 -11.72
CA GLU A 65 19.14 14.20 -11.98
C GLU A 65 18.64 13.35 -13.16
N THR A 66 19.48 13.20 -14.18
CA THR A 66 19.13 12.60 -15.48
C THR A 66 19.83 11.27 -15.75
N ALA A 67 20.86 10.96 -14.97
CA ALA A 67 21.65 9.76 -15.12
C ALA A 67 20.84 8.48 -14.93
N ALA A 68 21.14 7.47 -15.73
CA ALA A 68 20.55 6.15 -15.58
C ALA A 68 20.84 5.57 -14.16
N PRO A 69 19.91 4.79 -13.58
CA PRO A 69 20.07 4.29 -12.20
C PRO A 69 21.37 3.52 -11.92
N TRP A 70 21.90 2.81 -12.93
CA TRP A 70 23.14 2.05 -12.79
C TRP A 70 24.39 2.94 -12.70
N VAL A 71 24.32 4.21 -13.12
CA VAL A 71 25.42 5.19 -13.08
C VAL A 71 25.53 5.88 -11.71
N LEU A 72 24.42 5.99 -10.98
CA LEU A 72 24.34 6.69 -9.69
C LEU A 72 25.40 6.24 -8.67
N PRO A 73 25.73 4.93 -8.52
CA PRO A 73 26.80 4.49 -7.63
C PRO A 73 28.17 5.10 -7.99
N TYR A 74 28.49 5.21 -9.28
CA TYR A 74 29.76 5.75 -9.76
C TYR A 74 29.86 7.25 -9.52
N LEU A 75 28.78 8.00 -9.78
CA LEU A 75 28.71 9.42 -9.41
C LEU A 75 28.81 9.61 -7.89
N GLY A 76 28.19 8.72 -7.14
CA GLY A 76 28.30 8.66 -5.70
C GLY A 76 29.75 8.50 -5.22
N ASP A 77 30.50 7.55 -5.78
CA ASP A 77 31.89 7.29 -5.40
C ASP A 77 32.78 8.52 -5.57
N LEU A 78 32.55 9.35 -6.61
CA LEU A 78 33.28 10.62 -6.82
C LEU A 78 33.09 11.62 -5.68
N VAL A 79 31.91 11.66 -5.07
CA VAL A 79 31.59 12.51 -3.90
C VAL A 79 31.77 11.77 -2.57
N GLY A 80 32.29 10.54 -2.61
CA GLY A 80 32.53 9.67 -1.47
C GLY A 80 31.27 9.09 -0.83
N TYR A 81 30.16 9.03 -1.56
CA TYR A 81 28.98 8.25 -1.18
C TYR A 81 29.35 6.77 -1.15
N ARG A 82 29.03 6.08 -0.06
CA ARG A 82 29.28 4.64 0.07
C ARG A 82 27.99 3.87 -0.15
N THR A 83 27.98 2.98 -1.15
CA THR A 83 26.89 2.03 -1.36
C THR A 83 26.85 0.97 -0.26
N LEU A 84 25.67 0.37 -0.06
CA LEU A 84 25.50 -0.66 0.95
C LEU A 84 26.27 -1.94 0.59
N PRO A 85 27.10 -2.48 1.50
CA PRO A 85 27.78 -3.74 1.29
C PRO A 85 26.78 -4.88 1.01
N GLY A 86 27.04 -5.71 0.00
CA GLY A 86 26.21 -6.86 -0.38
C GLY A 86 25.18 -6.60 -1.48
N TYR A 87 24.95 -5.34 -1.86
CA TYR A 87 24.03 -4.97 -2.95
C TYR A 87 24.77 -4.49 -4.22
N GLU A 88 26.11 -4.61 -4.27
CA GLU A 88 26.92 -4.14 -5.40
C GLU A 88 26.62 -4.93 -6.68
N ARG A 89 26.26 -6.20 -6.56
CA ARG A 89 25.87 -7.07 -7.69
C ARG A 89 24.51 -6.71 -8.27
N VAL A 90 23.60 -6.18 -7.45
CA VAL A 90 22.25 -5.74 -7.88
C VAL A 90 22.37 -4.57 -8.85
N LEU A 91 23.34 -3.69 -8.61
CA LEU A 91 23.58 -2.47 -9.40
C LEU A 91 24.32 -2.74 -10.73
N THR A 92 25.07 -3.85 -10.84
CA THR A 92 26.00 -4.10 -11.95
C THR A 92 25.57 -5.18 -12.95
N THR A 93 24.73 -6.15 -12.55
CA THR A 93 24.44 -7.34 -13.38
C THR A 93 23.11 -7.32 -14.12
N GLY A 94 22.34 -6.22 -14.05
CA GLY A 94 21.20 -5.94 -14.93
C GLY A 94 20.29 -7.15 -15.16
N LEU A 95 19.51 -7.54 -14.17
CA LEU A 95 18.66 -8.72 -14.28
C LEU A 95 17.24 -8.29 -14.80
N HIS A 96 16.51 -9.16 -15.51
CA HIS A 96 15.20 -8.85 -16.17
C HIS A 96 13.93 -8.85 -15.28
N GLY A 97 13.16 -7.75 -15.24
CA GLY A 97 11.86 -7.64 -14.55
C GLY A 97 11.73 -6.37 -13.68
N GLY A 98 10.56 -5.72 -13.69
CA GLY A 98 10.33 -4.36 -13.16
C GLY A 98 10.66 -4.09 -11.68
N GLY A 99 10.81 -5.12 -10.83
CA GLY A 99 11.20 -4.94 -9.41
C GLY A 99 12.62 -4.38 -9.21
N ARG A 100 13.48 -4.40 -10.23
CA ARG A 100 14.90 -4.04 -10.06
C ARG A 100 15.20 -2.55 -10.06
N ALA A 101 14.40 -1.76 -10.77
CA ALA A 101 14.52 -0.31 -10.69
C ALA A 101 14.11 0.18 -9.29
N ALA A 102 13.03 -0.39 -8.74
CA ALA A 102 12.58 -0.09 -7.39
C ALA A 102 13.59 -0.53 -6.31
N LEU A 103 14.20 -1.72 -6.47
CA LEU A 103 15.28 -2.18 -5.59
C LEU A 103 16.54 -1.31 -5.70
N ALA A 104 16.96 -0.92 -6.92
CA ALA A 104 18.10 -0.03 -7.11
C ALA A 104 17.86 1.34 -6.46
N GLU A 105 16.65 1.91 -6.62
CA GLU A 105 16.25 3.15 -5.95
C GLU A 105 16.17 2.97 -4.43
N ALA A 106 15.77 1.80 -3.91
CA ALA A 106 15.76 1.53 -2.48
C ALA A 106 17.18 1.40 -1.87
N VAL A 107 18.15 0.89 -2.64
CA VAL A 107 19.54 0.68 -2.19
C VAL A 107 20.38 1.95 -2.32
N ALA A 108 20.19 2.71 -3.41
CA ALA A 108 20.91 3.95 -3.68
C ALA A 108 19.95 5.00 -4.26
N PRO A 109 19.11 5.62 -3.42
CA PRO A 109 18.16 6.62 -3.89
C PRO A 109 18.89 7.78 -4.57
N ARG A 110 18.44 8.18 -5.77
CA ARG A 110 19.04 9.30 -6.50
C ARG A 110 19.12 10.57 -5.64
N ARG A 111 18.06 10.82 -4.86
CA ARG A 111 17.94 11.96 -3.94
C ARG A 111 18.95 11.96 -2.80
N ASP A 112 19.45 10.79 -2.38
CA ASP A 112 20.49 10.68 -1.35
C ASP A 112 21.87 10.94 -1.98
N VAL A 113 22.15 10.30 -3.12
CA VAL A 113 23.40 10.51 -3.88
C VAL A 113 23.59 12.00 -4.19
N ALA A 114 22.56 12.66 -4.74
CA ALA A 114 22.59 14.09 -5.07
C ALA A 114 22.83 14.99 -3.84
N ALA A 115 22.28 14.62 -2.68
CA ALA A 115 22.35 15.43 -1.47
C ALA A 115 23.66 15.26 -0.68
N THR A 116 24.49 14.25 -0.98
CA THR A 116 25.69 13.86 -0.22
C THR A 116 26.57 15.05 0.20
N VAL A 117 26.90 15.95 -0.74
CA VAL A 117 27.76 17.11 -0.45
C VAL A 117 27.09 18.08 0.54
N ALA A 118 25.79 18.35 0.36
CA ALA A 118 25.02 19.22 1.25
C ALA A 118 24.83 18.62 2.64
N GLN A 119 24.64 17.29 2.72
CA GLN A 119 24.54 16.56 3.99
C GLN A 119 25.85 16.64 4.77
N ARG A 120 27.00 16.44 4.12
CA ARG A 120 28.33 16.53 4.76
C ARG A 120 28.62 17.89 5.38
N ARG A 121 28.16 18.96 4.75
CA ARG A 121 28.27 20.33 5.31
C ARG A 121 27.45 20.54 6.58
N ARG A 122 26.40 19.73 6.81
CA ARG A 122 25.48 19.81 7.95
C ARG A 122 25.62 18.63 8.93
N LYS A 123 26.71 17.87 8.82
CA LYS A 123 26.97 16.68 9.63
C LYS A 123 26.87 16.99 11.13
N GLY A 124 26.25 16.09 11.89
CA GLY A 124 26.09 16.22 13.33
C GLY A 124 24.90 17.08 13.79
N THR A 125 24.03 17.51 12.87
CA THR A 125 22.77 18.19 13.23
C THR A 125 21.62 17.20 13.34
N LEU A 126 20.66 17.46 14.24
CA LEU A 126 19.50 16.58 14.42
C LEU A 126 18.57 16.57 13.20
N HIS A 127 18.30 17.73 12.60
CA HIS A 127 17.47 17.84 11.39
C HIS A 127 18.05 17.02 10.23
N LEU A 128 19.38 16.97 10.07
CA LEU A 128 19.99 16.11 9.06
C LEU A 128 19.61 14.63 9.26
N LEU A 129 19.46 14.16 10.49
CA LEU A 129 19.05 12.76 10.75
C LEU A 129 17.60 12.52 10.31
N GLU A 130 16.71 13.50 10.49
CA GLU A 130 15.33 13.48 9.98
C GLU A 130 15.33 13.48 8.44
N GLU A 131 16.11 14.38 7.82
CA GLU A 131 16.27 14.47 6.36
C GLU A 131 16.87 13.19 5.74
N LEU A 132 17.81 12.53 6.43
CA LEU A 132 18.37 11.25 6.00
C LEU A 132 17.31 10.14 6.00
N SER A 133 16.42 10.10 7.00
CA SER A 133 15.31 9.14 7.01
C SER A 133 14.38 9.33 5.81
N GLU A 134 14.02 10.57 5.53
CA GLU A 134 13.16 10.90 4.38
C GLU A 134 13.87 10.56 3.06
N ARG A 135 15.12 10.96 2.86
CA ARG A 135 15.84 10.74 1.59
C ARG A 135 16.27 9.30 1.36
N VAL A 136 16.65 8.57 2.40
CA VAL A 136 17.15 7.20 2.27
C VAL A 136 15.99 6.21 2.25
N ALA A 137 15.05 6.37 3.17
CA ALA A 137 14.03 5.36 3.43
C ALA A 137 12.60 5.81 3.07
N ASP A 138 12.40 7.07 2.68
CA ASP A 138 11.06 7.65 2.46
C ASP A 138 10.18 7.62 3.71
N TRP A 139 10.81 7.69 4.88
CA TRP A 139 10.11 7.62 6.15
C TRP A 139 10.20 8.96 6.88
N PRO A 140 9.05 9.60 7.19
CA PRO A 140 9.01 10.72 8.11
C PRO A 140 9.65 10.31 9.43
N ALA A 141 10.40 11.23 10.04
CA ALA A 141 11.14 10.92 11.25
C ALA A 141 11.27 12.11 12.18
N ARG A 142 11.54 11.78 13.45
CA ARG A 142 11.77 12.71 14.53
C ARG A 142 13.08 12.35 15.23
N ALA A 143 14.07 13.22 15.15
CA ALA A 143 15.34 13.08 15.86
C ALA A 143 15.27 13.76 17.24
N VAL A 144 15.59 12.99 18.28
CA VAL A 144 15.55 13.42 19.67
C VAL A 144 16.88 13.19 20.35
N GLU A 145 17.41 14.23 20.98
CA GLU A 145 18.57 14.13 21.87
C GLU A 145 18.12 13.55 23.22
N LEU A 146 18.22 12.23 23.39
CA LEU A 146 17.72 11.51 24.56
C LEU A 146 18.36 12.01 25.87
N SER A 147 19.59 12.53 25.80
CA SER A 147 20.30 13.15 26.91
C SER A 147 19.52 14.30 27.59
N ARG A 148 18.69 15.04 26.84
CA ARG A 148 17.93 16.19 27.36
C ARG A 148 16.81 15.77 28.30
N HIS A 149 16.34 14.53 28.15
CA HIS A 149 15.30 13.93 28.97
C HIS A 149 15.87 13.23 30.20
N VAL A 150 17.20 13.05 30.30
CA VAL A 150 17.79 12.43 31.48
C VAL A 150 17.69 13.38 32.67
N ALA A 151 17.02 12.91 33.73
CA ALA A 151 16.92 13.62 35.00
C ALA A 151 18.33 13.78 35.59
N HIS A 152 18.66 15.00 36.02
CA HIS A 152 19.96 15.30 36.63
C HIS A 152 19.77 16.27 37.81
N THR A 153 20.62 16.12 38.82
CA THR A 153 20.71 17.07 39.94
C THR A 153 21.62 18.23 39.55
N GLN A 154 21.08 19.45 39.45
CA GLN A 154 21.87 20.62 39.07
C GLN A 154 22.81 21.06 40.20
N PRO A 155 24.10 21.31 39.91
CA PRO A 155 25.02 21.86 40.91
C PRO A 155 24.67 23.32 41.21
N VAL A 156 24.42 23.62 42.49
CA VAL A 156 24.01 24.94 43.01
C VAL A 156 24.93 26.09 42.58
N ARG A 157 26.22 25.81 42.31
CA ARG A 157 27.23 26.79 41.90
C ARG A 157 27.13 27.27 40.44
N LEU A 158 26.47 26.54 39.55
CA LEU A 158 26.41 26.88 38.11
C LEU A 158 25.26 27.81 37.71
N GLY A 159 24.50 28.33 38.69
CA GLY A 159 23.43 29.32 38.46
C GLY A 159 22.19 28.74 37.77
N VAL A 160 21.02 29.17 38.26
CA VAL A 160 19.70 28.77 37.74
C VAL A 160 19.38 29.47 36.39
N SER A 161 20.24 30.38 35.92
CA SER A 161 19.95 31.33 34.83
C SER A 161 20.40 30.89 33.42
N GLY A 162 20.75 29.61 33.21
CA GLY A 162 21.21 29.12 31.90
C GLY A 162 20.21 28.17 31.20
N ARG A 163 20.44 27.90 29.90
CA ARG A 163 19.73 26.88 29.07
C ARG A 163 19.68 25.46 29.67
N ARG A 164 20.39 25.21 30.77
CA ARG A 164 20.37 23.95 31.54
C ARG A 164 19.21 23.86 32.53
N GLY A 165 18.61 24.99 32.92
CA GLY A 165 17.44 25.05 33.83
C GLY A 165 16.17 24.37 33.28
N GLU A 166 16.15 24.09 31.97
CA GLU A 166 15.01 23.46 31.30
C GLU A 166 15.12 21.94 31.16
N ARG A 167 16.30 21.37 31.44
CA ARG A 167 16.56 19.94 31.27
C ARG A 167 16.15 19.20 32.56
N GLY A 168 15.56 18.02 32.44
CA GLY A 168 15.29 17.17 33.61
C GLY A 168 14.33 17.77 34.63
N ARG A 169 13.27 18.47 34.21
CA ARG A 169 12.25 19.11 35.07
C ARG A 169 11.34 18.10 35.76
N LEU A 170 10.67 18.55 36.83
CA LEU A 170 9.50 17.84 37.37
C LEU A 170 8.37 17.83 36.32
N LEU A 171 7.56 16.79 36.36
CA LEU A 171 6.42 16.62 35.46
C LEU A 171 5.31 17.61 35.83
N ASP A 172 4.82 18.39 34.86
CA ASP A 172 3.63 19.22 35.04
C ASP A 172 2.38 18.39 34.79
N LEU A 173 1.62 18.10 35.85
CA LEU A 173 0.39 17.31 35.77
C LEU A 173 -0.79 18.07 35.16
N ARG A 174 -0.63 19.38 34.88
CA ARG A 174 -1.68 20.23 34.29
C ARG A 174 -1.62 20.26 32.77
N ASP A 175 -0.47 19.98 32.17
CA ASP A 175 -0.33 19.92 30.72
C ASP A 175 -0.74 18.54 30.20
N GLY A 176 -2.05 18.37 29.98
CA GLY A 176 -2.63 17.12 29.49
C GLY A 176 -2.10 16.69 28.12
N SER A 177 -1.84 17.65 27.23
CA SER A 177 -1.30 17.39 25.89
C SER A 177 0.12 16.83 25.94
N ALA A 178 1.01 17.42 26.74
CA ALA A 178 2.38 16.94 26.91
C ALA A 178 2.41 15.56 27.59
N LEU A 179 1.54 15.33 28.56
CA LEU A 179 1.38 14.03 29.22
C LEU A 179 0.91 12.93 28.27
N ALA A 180 0.02 13.25 27.33
CA ALA A 180 -0.48 12.30 26.35
C ALA A 180 0.59 11.88 25.32
N LEU A 181 1.66 12.68 25.17
CA LEU A 181 2.81 12.38 24.32
C LEU A 181 3.97 11.70 25.07
N ALA A 182 3.82 11.49 26.39
CA ALA A 182 4.84 10.86 27.20
C ALA A 182 5.12 9.41 26.75
N GLY A 183 6.39 9.03 26.71
CA GLY A 183 6.83 7.73 26.20
C GLY A 183 6.91 7.61 24.69
N GLY A 184 6.49 8.63 23.94
CA GLY A 184 6.58 8.68 22.49
C GLY A 184 7.75 9.52 21.94
N PRO A 185 7.78 9.72 20.62
CA PRO A 185 8.78 10.56 19.92
C PRO A 185 8.80 12.04 20.34
N PHE A 186 7.70 12.50 20.94
CA PHE A 186 7.51 13.88 21.38
C PHE A 186 7.49 14.03 22.90
N ASP A 187 7.98 13.00 23.60
CA ASP A 187 8.09 12.98 25.05
C ASP A 187 8.93 14.17 25.53
N THR A 188 8.42 14.93 26.49
CA THR A 188 9.14 16.02 27.17
C THR A 188 9.43 15.68 28.63
N THR A 189 8.98 14.52 29.11
CA THR A 189 9.12 14.07 30.48
C THR A 189 10.56 13.66 30.81
N SER A 190 10.93 13.84 32.07
CA SER A 190 12.25 13.46 32.58
C SER A 190 12.31 11.96 32.91
N ARG A 191 13.38 11.30 32.51
CA ARG A 191 13.62 9.85 32.67
C ARG A 191 14.87 9.58 33.50
N THR A 192 14.89 8.46 34.20
CA THR A 192 16.12 7.93 34.81
C THR A 192 17.07 7.44 33.72
N ALA A 193 18.38 7.49 33.99
CA ALA A 193 19.38 7.03 33.04
C ALA A 193 19.19 5.54 32.67
N ASP A 194 19.35 5.24 31.39
CA ASP A 194 19.35 3.88 30.85
C ASP A 194 20.67 3.65 30.11
N VAL A 195 21.55 2.84 30.69
CA VAL A 195 22.92 2.63 30.22
C VAL A 195 23.00 1.81 28.92
N ARG A 196 21.89 1.25 28.43
CA ARG A 196 21.84 0.60 27.12
C ARG A 196 22.03 1.64 26.03
N ARG A 197 22.61 1.23 24.91
CA ARG A 197 22.76 2.09 23.73
C ARG A 197 21.47 2.23 22.95
N ALA A 198 21.26 3.38 22.32
CA ALA A 198 20.16 3.62 21.40
C ALA A 198 20.28 2.72 20.15
N ASP A 199 21.49 2.49 19.67
CA ASP A 199 21.81 1.66 18.49
C ASP A 199 21.94 0.15 18.80
N SER A 200 21.58 -0.29 20.01
CA SER A 200 21.78 -1.67 20.43
C SER A 200 20.94 -2.66 19.61
N ALA A 201 21.60 -3.59 18.92
CA ALA A 201 20.96 -4.66 18.16
C ALA A 201 20.18 -5.70 19.01
N ARG A 202 20.42 -5.76 20.32
CA ARG A 202 19.72 -6.71 21.21
C ARG A 202 18.50 -6.08 21.86
N ARG A 203 18.69 -4.95 22.53
CA ARG A 203 17.61 -4.21 23.19
C ARG A 203 17.99 -2.75 23.26
N GLN A 204 17.32 -1.94 22.46
CA GLN A 204 17.54 -0.51 22.42
C GLN A 204 17.18 0.13 23.77
N GLY A 205 17.95 1.16 24.11
CA GLY A 205 17.72 2.07 25.23
C GLY A 205 18.19 3.44 24.82
N GLY A 206 19.18 4.01 25.49
CA GLY A 206 19.86 5.22 25.01
C GLY A 206 19.48 6.48 25.77
N TRP A 207 18.82 6.38 26.93
CA TRP A 207 18.69 7.51 27.86
C TRP A 207 20.04 7.77 28.57
N THR A 208 21.07 8.06 27.77
CA THR A 208 22.44 8.37 28.17
C THR A 208 22.82 9.76 27.64
N PRO A 209 23.93 10.35 28.11
CA PRO A 209 24.45 11.59 27.54
C PRO A 209 24.83 11.51 26.05
N ALA A 210 25.04 10.30 25.52
CA ALA A 210 25.44 10.06 24.12
C ALA A 210 24.27 9.70 23.20
N GLY A 211 23.13 9.31 23.77
CA GLY A 211 22.04 8.71 23.00
C GLY A 211 21.25 9.70 22.16
N VAL A 212 21.04 9.32 20.91
CA VAL A 212 20.15 9.99 19.97
C VAL A 212 19.12 8.98 19.47
N GLY A 213 17.84 9.33 19.57
CA GLY A 213 16.74 8.52 19.06
C GLY A 213 16.21 9.11 17.76
N LEU A 214 16.27 8.35 16.68
CA LEU A 214 15.56 8.65 15.44
C LEU A 214 14.27 7.83 15.44
N PHE A 215 13.15 8.46 15.74
CA PHE A 215 11.83 7.84 15.67
C PHE A 215 11.29 7.93 14.25
N VAL A 216 10.84 6.81 13.70
CA VAL A 216 10.54 6.67 12.27
C VAL A 216 9.13 6.12 12.06
N TRP A 217 8.37 6.75 11.17
CA TRP A 217 7.04 6.31 10.77
C TRP A 217 7.11 5.57 9.43
N ARG A 218 6.73 4.28 9.44
CA ARG A 218 6.64 3.46 8.22
C ARG A 218 5.23 3.36 7.64
N LEU A 219 4.23 3.81 8.40
CA LEU A 219 2.85 3.87 7.92
C LEU A 219 2.65 5.17 7.14
N LYS A 220 1.91 5.07 6.03
CA LYS A 220 1.50 6.23 5.24
C LYS A 220 0.13 6.74 5.68
N PRO A 221 -0.11 8.06 5.65
CA PRO A 221 -1.42 8.65 5.87
C PRO A 221 -2.30 8.52 4.62
N TYR A 222 -3.33 7.68 4.67
CA TYR A 222 -4.31 7.53 3.60
C TYR A 222 -5.54 8.39 3.90
N ALA A 223 -5.83 9.33 3.01
CA ALA A 223 -7.01 10.18 3.09
C ALA A 223 -8.29 9.40 2.73
N LEU A 224 -9.39 9.81 3.34
CA LEU A 224 -10.74 9.45 2.93
C LEU A 224 -11.55 10.72 2.87
N THR A 225 -12.00 11.07 1.67
CA THR A 225 -12.72 12.32 1.41
C THR A 225 -14.21 12.05 1.18
N ALA A 226 -15.06 12.79 1.89
CA ALA A 226 -16.51 12.69 1.80
C ALA A 226 -17.05 11.26 1.94
N SER A 227 -16.40 10.47 2.79
CA SER A 227 -16.83 9.11 3.05
C SER A 227 -18.00 9.10 4.03
N PRO A 228 -19.05 8.28 3.83
CA PRO A 228 -20.13 8.16 4.80
C PRO A 228 -19.62 7.53 6.10
N ALA A 229 -20.04 8.09 7.24
CA ALA A 229 -19.82 7.47 8.55
C ALA A 229 -20.82 6.33 8.79
N TYR A 230 -20.40 5.27 9.48
CA TYR A 230 -21.29 4.16 9.80
C TYR A 230 -22.16 4.51 11.01
N CYS A 231 -23.47 4.26 10.92
CA CYS A 231 -24.41 4.44 12.02
C CYS A 231 -24.50 3.15 12.86
N VAL A 232 -23.86 3.12 14.02
CA VAL A 232 -23.87 1.97 14.94
C VAL A 232 -25.21 1.83 15.64
N ASP A 233 -25.73 2.93 16.20
CA ASP A 233 -27.01 2.93 16.92
C ASP A 233 -27.78 4.21 16.57
N ARG A 234 -28.89 4.05 15.86
CA ARG A 234 -29.76 5.15 15.44
C ARG A 234 -30.57 5.76 16.59
N ALA A 235 -30.91 4.99 17.62
CA ALA A 235 -31.65 5.50 18.77
C ALA A 235 -30.76 6.38 19.66
N ARG A 236 -29.48 6.04 19.74
CA ARG A 236 -28.46 6.77 20.53
C ARG A 236 -27.62 7.74 19.70
N ASN A 237 -27.78 7.75 18.37
CA ASN A 237 -27.02 8.55 17.41
C ASN A 237 -25.50 8.35 17.52
N LEU A 238 -25.09 7.08 17.51
CA LEU A 238 -23.69 6.67 17.62
C LEU A 238 -23.16 6.28 16.24
N TYR A 239 -22.00 6.80 15.89
CA TYR A 239 -21.39 6.63 14.58
C TYR A 239 -19.89 6.33 14.69
N THR A 240 -19.31 5.70 13.69
CA THR A 240 -17.85 5.53 13.53
C THR A 240 -17.39 6.22 12.24
N PHE A 241 -16.14 6.69 12.23
CA PHE A 241 -15.51 7.25 11.03
C PHE A 241 -15.39 6.20 9.93
N SER A 242 -15.01 4.97 10.28
CA SER A 242 -14.99 3.85 9.33
C SER A 242 -16.42 3.43 8.98
N ILE A 243 -16.72 3.42 7.68
CA ILE A 243 -17.97 2.88 7.11
C ILE A 243 -18.15 1.38 7.36
N LEU A 244 -17.08 0.66 7.75
CA LEU A 244 -17.14 -0.75 8.13
C LEU A 244 -17.63 -0.96 9.58
N GLY A 245 -17.80 0.12 10.35
CA GLY A 245 -18.28 0.05 11.75
C GLY A 245 -17.19 -0.28 12.78
N ASN A 246 -15.94 -0.50 12.36
CA ASN A 246 -14.82 -0.79 13.24
C ASN A 246 -14.17 0.48 13.82
N ASP A 247 -13.50 0.32 14.95
CA ASP A 247 -12.64 1.35 15.53
C ASP A 247 -11.44 1.58 14.62
N THR A 248 -11.15 2.85 14.35
CA THR A 248 -10.04 3.27 13.49
C THR A 248 -9.38 4.50 14.10
N PRO A 249 -8.12 4.40 14.58
CA PRO A 249 -7.43 5.56 15.12
C PRO A 249 -7.18 6.58 14.00
N LEU A 250 -7.53 7.83 14.28
CA LEU A 250 -7.37 8.93 13.33
C LEU A 250 -5.93 9.41 13.30
N LEU A 251 -5.48 9.75 12.10
CA LEU A 251 -4.10 10.15 11.84
C LEU A 251 -4.00 11.64 11.54
N THR A 252 -2.89 12.24 11.96
CA THR A 252 -2.51 13.59 11.57
C THR A 252 -2.19 13.62 10.07
N ARG A 253 -2.78 14.58 9.34
CA ARG A 253 -2.31 14.93 8.00
C ARG A 253 -1.03 15.74 8.14
N PRO A 254 0.13 15.23 7.72
CA PRO A 254 1.39 15.95 7.87
C PRO A 254 1.37 17.28 7.10
N VAL A 255 1.83 18.35 7.75
CA VAL A 255 2.08 19.65 7.12
C VAL A 255 3.59 19.78 6.88
N PRO A 256 4.03 20.29 5.72
CA PRO A 256 5.45 20.51 5.45
C PRO A 256 6.11 21.36 6.53
N GLU A 257 7.36 21.04 6.83
CA GLU A 257 8.15 21.81 7.79
C GLU A 257 8.37 23.25 7.31
N PRO A 258 8.32 24.26 8.20
CA PRO A 258 8.44 25.66 7.83
C PRO A 258 9.85 26.07 7.39
N SER A 259 10.88 25.26 7.69
CA SER A 259 12.25 25.55 7.28
C SER A 259 13.13 24.29 7.25
N PRO A 260 14.22 24.26 6.45
CA PRO A 260 15.18 23.14 6.39
C PRO A 260 16.09 22.96 7.62
N ALA A 261 15.73 23.59 8.74
CA ALA A 261 16.36 23.40 10.04
C ALA A 261 15.32 23.26 11.15
N HIS A 262 14.03 23.22 10.77
CA HIS A 262 12.96 22.91 11.69
C HIS A 262 13.11 21.44 12.10
N LEU A 263 12.67 21.15 13.31
CA LEU A 263 12.82 19.84 13.89
C LEU A 263 11.40 19.29 13.94
N ALA A 264 11.12 18.18 13.25
CA ALA A 264 9.76 17.67 13.06
C ALA A 264 8.92 17.75 14.35
N ALA A 265 7.78 18.42 14.28
CA ALA A 265 6.76 18.43 15.31
C ALA A 265 5.68 17.37 15.02
N VAL A 266 4.75 17.18 15.95
CA VAL A 266 3.63 16.23 15.79
C VAL A 266 2.85 16.49 14.50
N ASP A 267 2.76 17.76 14.10
CA ASP A 267 2.01 18.20 12.92
C ASP A 267 2.73 17.93 11.60
N ASN A 268 4.02 17.57 11.63
CA ASN A 268 4.84 17.29 10.45
C ASN A 268 4.96 15.80 10.11
N VAL A 269 4.39 14.93 10.95
CA VAL A 269 4.48 13.47 10.81
C VAL A 269 3.10 12.83 10.87
N PRO A 270 2.93 11.61 10.33
CA PRO A 270 1.67 10.88 10.41
C PRO A 270 1.48 10.28 11.81
N ALA A 271 1.38 11.12 12.85
CA ALA A 271 1.15 10.69 14.22
C ALA A 271 -0.35 10.47 14.50
N PHE A 272 -0.66 9.46 15.32
CA PHE A 272 -2.02 9.24 15.81
C PHE A 272 -2.49 10.40 16.68
N ILE A 273 -3.73 10.83 16.46
CA ILE A 273 -4.32 11.95 17.19
C ILE A 273 -4.88 11.40 18.51
N THR A 274 -4.28 11.81 19.63
CA THR A 274 -4.80 11.45 20.96
C THR A 274 -5.97 12.34 21.36
N ARG A 275 -6.81 11.87 22.29
CA ARG A 275 -7.95 12.64 22.81
C ARG A 275 -7.50 13.97 23.42
N ARG A 276 -6.41 13.98 24.19
CA ARG A 276 -5.88 15.20 24.81
C ARG A 276 -5.33 16.18 23.79
N LEU A 277 -4.59 15.67 22.80
CA LEU A 277 -4.04 16.50 21.73
C LEU A 277 -5.15 17.19 20.93
N LEU A 278 -6.19 16.44 20.54
CA LEU A 278 -7.34 17.01 19.83
C LEU A 278 -8.13 18.00 20.71
N HIS A 279 -8.25 17.74 22.01
CA HIS A 279 -8.96 18.61 22.94
C HIS A 279 -8.27 19.98 23.06
N ASP A 280 -6.96 19.98 23.29
CA ASP A 280 -6.19 21.20 23.55
C ASP A 280 -5.89 21.99 22.26
N ARG A 281 -5.78 21.30 21.13
CA ARG A 281 -5.38 21.87 19.81
C ARG A 281 -6.40 21.60 18.70
N LEU A 282 -7.70 21.63 19.01
CA LEU A 282 -8.78 21.30 18.06
C LEU A 282 -8.65 22.05 16.72
N ALA A 283 -8.31 23.33 16.77
CA ALA A 283 -8.20 24.17 15.59
C ALA A 283 -7.10 23.70 14.62
N ASP A 284 -6.09 22.97 15.08
CA ASP A 284 -4.98 22.51 14.22
C ASP A 284 -5.38 21.27 13.40
N TYR A 285 -6.22 20.39 13.97
CA TYR A 285 -6.59 19.12 13.36
C TYR A 285 -7.96 19.12 12.66
N TYR A 286 -8.89 19.97 13.09
CA TYR A 286 -10.29 19.90 12.66
C TYR A 286 -10.67 20.99 11.65
N GLY A 287 -11.24 20.59 10.52
CA GLY A 287 -11.83 21.47 9.51
C GLY A 287 -11.60 20.98 8.06
N PRO A 288 -12.18 21.66 7.06
CA PRO A 288 -11.99 21.30 5.66
C PRO A 288 -10.51 21.27 5.27
N GLY A 289 -10.07 20.16 4.69
CA GLY A 289 -8.69 19.94 4.27
C GLY A 289 -7.69 19.67 5.40
N LYS A 290 -8.11 19.60 6.67
CA LYS A 290 -7.24 19.23 7.80
C LYS A 290 -7.24 17.72 8.04
N SER A 291 -6.74 17.28 9.19
CA SER A 291 -6.63 15.86 9.55
C SER A 291 -7.99 15.18 9.64
N LEU A 292 -9.01 15.87 10.17
CA LEU A 292 -10.39 15.40 10.17
C LEU A 292 -11.42 16.51 9.96
N CYS A 293 -12.58 16.15 9.41
CA CYS A 293 -13.72 17.03 9.22
C CYS A 293 -15.03 16.22 9.31
N ILE A 294 -16.08 16.79 9.91
CA ILE A 294 -17.39 16.15 10.01
C ILE A 294 -18.43 17.04 9.35
N ARG A 295 -19.25 16.44 8.47
CA ARG A 295 -20.41 17.04 7.81
C ARG A 295 -21.65 16.24 8.15
N ARG A 296 -22.80 16.90 8.24
CA ARG A 296 -24.08 16.25 8.55
C ARG A 296 -25.18 16.74 7.62
N ASP A 297 -26.19 15.90 7.45
CA ASP A 297 -27.44 16.24 6.77
C ASP A 297 -27.30 16.72 5.32
N GLY A 298 -26.27 16.26 4.61
CA GLY A 298 -26.04 16.62 3.20
C GLY A 298 -25.62 18.08 3.01
N GLU A 299 -25.40 18.83 4.08
CA GLU A 299 -24.84 20.17 4.00
C GLU A 299 -23.35 20.06 3.65
N ASP A 300 -22.92 20.73 2.59
CA ASP A 300 -21.49 20.92 2.26
C ASP A 300 -20.74 21.73 3.33
N ARG A 301 -21.43 22.20 4.37
CA ARG A 301 -20.85 22.98 5.46
C ARG A 301 -20.35 22.04 6.56
N PRO A 302 -19.07 22.16 6.95
CA PRO A 302 -18.53 21.41 8.08
C PRO A 302 -19.24 21.82 9.38
N VAL A 303 -19.34 20.90 10.33
CA VAL A 303 -19.81 21.22 11.68
C VAL A 303 -18.86 22.27 12.29
N PRO A 304 -19.37 23.35 12.90
CA PRO A 304 -18.52 24.37 13.52
C PRO A 304 -17.62 23.78 14.62
N PRO A 305 -16.35 24.20 14.74
CA PRO A 305 -15.45 23.70 15.79
C PRO A 305 -16.01 23.87 17.22
N GLY A 306 -16.79 24.94 17.47
CA GLY A 306 -17.44 25.17 18.77
C GLY A 306 -18.52 24.16 19.15
N ASP A 307 -19.03 23.38 18.18
CA ASP A 307 -19.98 22.29 18.43
C ASP A 307 -19.24 20.96 18.72
N ILE A 308 -17.93 20.87 18.49
CA ILE A 308 -17.15 19.65 18.70
C ILE A 308 -16.66 19.58 20.16
N VAL A 309 -16.86 18.43 20.78
CA VAL A 309 -16.33 18.09 22.10
C VAL A 309 -15.51 16.81 21.98
N VAL A 310 -14.29 16.83 22.47
CA VAL A 310 -13.48 15.61 22.52
C VAL A 310 -13.80 14.86 23.80
N ALA A 311 -14.14 13.58 23.68
CA ALA A 311 -14.53 12.75 24.81
C ALA A 311 -14.10 11.29 24.60
N ASP A 312 -14.03 10.56 25.70
CA ASP A 312 -13.85 9.10 25.67
C ASP A 312 -15.19 8.43 25.30
N LEU A 313 -15.20 7.74 24.15
CA LEU A 313 -16.36 7.02 23.63
C LEU A 313 -16.17 5.50 23.66
N SER A 314 -15.20 4.99 24.43
CA SER A 314 -14.91 3.55 24.55
C SER A 314 -16.13 2.73 25.00
N ASP A 315 -16.89 3.24 25.97
CA ASP A 315 -18.08 2.58 26.51
C ASP A 315 -19.42 3.15 25.97
N TRP A 316 -19.38 4.12 25.05
CA TRP A 316 -20.56 4.87 24.59
C TRP A 316 -21.40 5.50 25.73
N ARG A 317 -20.79 5.74 26.91
CA ARG A 317 -21.44 6.29 28.09
C ARG A 317 -21.57 7.81 28.05
N TYR A 318 -20.60 8.49 27.45
CA TYR A 318 -20.60 9.93 27.36
C TYR A 318 -21.77 10.41 26.50
N ARG A 319 -22.57 11.34 27.03
CA ARG A 319 -23.68 11.95 26.31
C ARG A 319 -23.39 13.43 26.07
N PRO A 320 -23.19 13.86 24.81
CA PRO A 320 -22.92 15.25 24.52
C PRO A 320 -24.12 16.14 24.86
N GLY A 321 -23.83 17.39 25.25
CA GLY A 321 -24.83 18.40 25.55
C GLY A 321 -25.61 18.86 24.31
N ARG A 322 -26.52 19.82 24.50
CA ARG A 322 -27.36 20.34 23.41
C ARG A 322 -26.48 21.05 22.37
N GLY A 323 -26.54 20.57 21.12
CA GLY A 323 -25.79 21.14 20.00
C GLY A 323 -24.38 20.57 19.83
N GLN A 324 -23.89 19.82 20.82
CA GLN A 324 -22.55 19.25 20.81
C GLN A 324 -22.48 17.91 20.07
N ILE A 325 -21.31 17.63 19.50
CA ILE A 325 -20.93 16.35 18.91
C ILE A 325 -19.68 15.88 19.63
N ALA A 326 -19.77 14.71 20.26
CA ALA A 326 -18.62 14.09 20.89
C ALA A 326 -17.79 13.34 19.84
N VAL A 327 -16.47 13.52 19.85
CA VAL A 327 -15.52 12.87 18.96
C VAL A 327 -14.43 12.19 19.78
N ASP A 328 -14.13 10.95 19.44
CA ASP A 328 -13.01 10.18 19.99
C ASP A 328 -12.03 9.83 18.85
N PRO A 329 -10.88 10.51 18.74
CA PRO A 329 -9.94 10.28 17.65
C PRO A 329 -9.12 8.98 17.80
N GLU A 330 -9.02 8.41 19.01
CA GLU A 330 -8.25 7.18 19.23
C GLU A 330 -9.01 5.96 18.75
N LEU A 331 -10.35 5.99 18.85
CA LEU A 331 -11.23 4.93 18.37
C LEU A 331 -11.92 5.27 17.05
N GLY A 332 -11.89 6.52 16.60
CA GLY A 332 -12.64 6.95 15.43
C GLY A 332 -14.16 6.86 15.64
N ARG A 333 -14.64 7.28 16.82
CA ARG A 333 -16.07 7.26 17.20
C ARG A 333 -16.65 8.67 17.27
N ILE A 334 -17.94 8.78 16.99
CA ILE A 334 -18.73 10.02 16.98
C ILE A 334 -20.05 9.76 17.70
N ALA A 335 -20.46 10.66 18.60
CA ALA A 335 -21.78 10.62 19.21
C ALA A 335 -22.49 11.98 19.07
N PHE A 336 -23.76 11.97 18.66
CA PHE A 336 -24.57 13.18 18.53
C PHE A 336 -25.55 13.32 19.71
N GLY A 337 -25.83 14.56 20.11
CA GLY A 337 -26.84 14.83 21.12
C GLY A 337 -28.24 14.37 20.70
N ALA A 338 -29.01 13.78 21.63
CA ALA A 338 -30.29 13.09 21.38
C ALA A 338 -31.37 13.90 20.63
N ARG A 339 -31.30 15.24 20.61
CA ARG A 339 -32.28 16.11 19.92
C ARG A 339 -31.81 16.62 18.54
N ARG A 340 -30.63 16.20 18.06
CA ARG A 340 -30.02 16.61 16.78
C ARG A 340 -29.45 15.42 16.00
N ALA A 341 -30.18 14.30 16.04
CA ALA A 341 -29.92 13.15 15.18
C ALA A 341 -29.84 13.59 13.71
N PRO A 342 -28.74 13.31 12.99
CA PRO A 342 -28.66 13.59 11.56
C PRO A 342 -29.70 12.73 10.84
N ARG A 343 -30.55 13.37 10.04
CA ARG A 343 -31.64 12.76 9.27
C ARG A 343 -31.17 12.26 7.91
N GLN A 344 -30.29 13.01 7.22
CA GLN A 344 -29.84 12.64 5.88
C GLN A 344 -28.52 11.86 5.90
N GLY A 345 -27.78 11.87 7.01
CA GLY A 345 -26.54 11.12 7.17
C GLY A 345 -25.40 11.97 7.73
N VAL A 346 -24.25 11.33 7.86
CA VAL A 346 -23.00 11.92 8.35
C VAL A 346 -21.90 11.55 7.37
N TRP A 347 -21.10 12.53 6.99
CA TRP A 347 -19.94 12.36 6.12
C TRP A 347 -18.72 12.86 6.84
N VAL A 348 -17.60 12.19 6.62
CA VAL A 348 -16.34 12.49 7.27
C VAL A 348 -15.23 12.60 6.25
N ASP A 349 -14.32 13.53 6.52
CA ASP A 349 -12.98 13.52 5.97
C ASP A 349 -12.04 13.09 7.08
N TYR A 350 -11.17 12.12 6.84
CA TYR A 350 -10.17 11.72 7.83
C TYR A 350 -9.00 10.99 7.18
N HIS A 351 -7.93 10.83 7.96
CA HIS A 351 -6.78 10.03 7.55
C HIS A 351 -6.66 8.80 8.45
N HIS A 352 -6.33 7.67 7.84
CA HIS A 352 -6.00 6.43 8.53
C HIS A 352 -4.61 5.96 8.10
N ALA A 353 -4.02 5.08 8.89
CA ALA A 353 -2.67 4.59 8.65
C ALA A 353 -2.69 3.22 7.99
N PHE A 354 -1.90 3.03 6.93
CA PHE A 354 -1.69 1.73 6.31
C PHE A 354 -0.29 1.63 5.69
N ALA A 355 0.12 0.42 5.32
CA ALA A 355 1.50 0.11 4.97
C ALA A 355 1.90 0.48 3.54
N ALA A 356 0.98 0.32 2.58
CA ALA A 356 1.26 0.37 1.16
C ALA A 356 -0.01 0.65 0.36
N ASP A 357 0.17 1.05 -0.91
CA ASP A 357 -0.88 1.33 -1.88
C ASP A 357 -1.52 0.01 -2.36
N MET A 358 -2.29 -0.62 -1.47
CA MET A 358 -2.86 -1.95 -1.63
C MET A 358 -4.31 -1.98 -1.14
N GLY A 359 -5.16 -2.74 -1.82
CA GLY A 359 -6.59 -2.84 -1.53
C GLY A 359 -7.38 -1.60 -1.95
N GLY A 360 -8.69 -1.59 -1.66
CA GLY A 360 -9.56 -0.47 -2.03
C GLY A 360 -9.22 0.77 -1.20
N GLY A 361 -8.60 1.77 -1.81
CA GLY A 361 -8.16 3.01 -1.16
C GLY A 361 -8.13 4.23 -2.10
N GLU A 362 -8.06 5.42 -1.48
CA GLU A 362 -7.95 6.72 -2.13
C GLU A 362 -6.46 7.07 -2.28
N TYR A 363 -5.85 6.52 -3.32
CA TYR A 363 -4.46 6.72 -3.71
C TYR A 363 -4.33 6.57 -5.24
N GLU A 364 -3.22 7.02 -5.80
CA GLU A 364 -2.94 6.91 -7.24
C GLU A 364 -2.56 5.48 -7.62
N ARG A 365 -3.12 4.97 -8.72
CA ARG A 365 -2.87 3.61 -9.22
C ARG A 365 -1.99 3.67 -10.47
N PRO A 366 -0.64 3.61 -10.34
CA PRO A 366 0.28 3.80 -11.47
C PRO A 366 0.19 2.71 -12.53
N ASP A 367 -0.31 1.51 -12.19
CA ASP A 367 -0.52 0.40 -13.12
C ASP A 367 -1.68 0.66 -14.12
N ARG A 368 -2.41 1.77 -13.95
CA ARG A 368 -3.52 2.15 -14.81
C ARG A 368 -3.02 2.73 -16.15
N GLY A 369 -3.17 1.95 -17.21
CA GLY A 369 -2.94 2.42 -18.58
C GLY A 369 -4.13 3.18 -19.19
N PRO A 370 -3.90 4.12 -20.12
CA PRO A 370 -4.98 4.72 -20.90
C PRO A 370 -5.66 3.67 -21.78
N ARG A 371 -6.99 3.73 -21.85
CA ARG A 371 -7.86 2.85 -22.67
C ARG A 371 -8.72 3.71 -23.60
N PRO A 372 -8.14 4.28 -24.67
CA PRO A 372 -8.89 5.10 -25.62
C PRO A 372 -9.91 4.29 -26.45
N ASP A 373 -9.77 2.97 -26.47
CA ASP A 373 -10.62 2.00 -27.15
C ASP A 373 -11.90 1.63 -26.37
N ALA A 374 -12.02 2.07 -25.12
CA ALA A 374 -13.10 1.69 -24.22
C ALA A 374 -14.21 2.74 -24.11
N ASP A 375 -15.44 2.27 -23.93
CA ASP A 375 -16.61 3.14 -23.66
C ASP A 375 -16.73 3.39 -22.15
N LEU A 376 -16.84 4.65 -21.75
CA LEU A 376 -16.79 5.08 -20.35
C LEU A 376 -18.17 5.50 -19.83
N TYR A 377 -18.63 4.82 -18.78
CA TYR A 377 -19.89 5.08 -18.08
C TYR A 377 -19.61 5.56 -16.66
N ARG A 378 -19.85 6.84 -16.38
CA ARG A 378 -19.53 7.46 -15.08
C ARG A 378 -20.69 7.35 -14.09
N VAL A 379 -20.42 6.81 -12.91
CA VAL A 379 -21.37 6.62 -11.80
C VAL A 379 -21.00 7.51 -10.62
N GLY A 380 -21.88 8.44 -10.25
CA GLY A 380 -21.70 9.27 -9.07
C GLY A 380 -22.53 10.55 -9.06
N PRO A 381 -22.44 11.36 -7.99
CA PRO A 381 -23.09 12.67 -7.90
C PRO A 381 -22.69 13.55 -9.09
N GLY A 382 -23.69 14.16 -9.75
CA GLY A 382 -23.46 15.01 -10.92
C GLY A 382 -23.08 14.28 -12.21
N GLY A 383 -22.97 12.94 -12.19
CA GLY A 383 -22.76 12.11 -13.37
C GLY A 383 -24.05 11.69 -14.08
N PRO A 384 -23.94 11.06 -15.27
CA PRO A 384 -25.09 10.55 -16.03
C PRO A 384 -25.83 9.42 -15.30
N TYR A 385 -25.10 8.61 -14.54
CA TYR A 385 -25.66 7.49 -13.78
C TYR A 385 -25.45 7.70 -12.27
N ARG A 386 -26.47 7.40 -11.47
CA ARG A 386 -26.36 7.41 -9.99
C ARG A 386 -26.08 6.02 -9.42
N ARG A 387 -26.53 4.98 -10.13
CA ARG A 387 -26.48 3.58 -9.73
C ARG A 387 -25.55 2.81 -10.65
N ILE A 388 -24.87 1.80 -10.11
CA ILE A 388 -23.95 0.96 -10.88
C ILE A 388 -24.73 0.15 -11.91
N MET A 389 -25.88 -0.39 -11.53
CA MET A 389 -26.69 -1.22 -12.43
C MET A 389 -27.36 -0.44 -13.57
N ASP A 390 -27.58 0.86 -13.40
CA ASP A 390 -28.11 1.70 -14.49
C ASP A 390 -27.03 1.94 -15.56
N ALA A 391 -25.79 2.18 -15.15
CA ALA A 391 -24.65 2.27 -16.07
C ALA A 391 -24.36 0.93 -16.77
N TYR A 392 -24.51 -0.18 -16.05
CA TYR A 392 -24.36 -1.51 -16.61
C TYR A 392 -25.40 -1.82 -17.68
N ARG A 393 -26.68 -1.49 -17.46
CA ARG A 393 -27.74 -1.66 -18.48
C ARG A 393 -27.48 -0.81 -19.72
N ALA A 394 -27.07 0.44 -19.54
CA ALA A 394 -26.69 1.30 -20.66
C ALA A 394 -25.54 0.69 -21.47
N TRP A 395 -24.52 0.16 -20.80
CA TRP A 395 -23.45 -0.58 -21.47
C TRP A 395 -23.95 -1.83 -22.21
N GLN A 396 -24.88 -2.60 -21.65
CA GLN A 396 -25.46 -3.76 -22.32
C GLN A 396 -26.20 -3.39 -23.61
N ASP A 397 -26.83 -2.22 -23.65
CA ASP A 397 -27.54 -1.70 -24.83
C ASP A 397 -26.56 -1.18 -25.90
N ASP A 398 -25.45 -0.55 -25.46
CA ASP A 398 -24.47 0.10 -26.34
C ASP A 398 -23.31 -0.82 -26.79
N ARG A 399 -23.14 -2.01 -26.16
CA ARG A 399 -21.94 -2.85 -26.34
C ARG A 399 -21.77 -3.29 -27.80
N SER A 400 -20.52 -3.22 -28.24
CA SER A 400 -20.08 -3.68 -29.56
C SER A 400 -18.98 -4.74 -29.41
N PRO A 401 -18.93 -5.76 -30.30
CA PRO A 401 -17.92 -6.81 -30.21
C PRO A 401 -16.49 -6.25 -30.16
N GLY A 402 -15.70 -6.72 -29.20
CA GLY A 402 -14.29 -6.35 -29.05
C GLY A 402 -14.01 -5.03 -28.34
N ARG A 403 -15.03 -4.23 -27.98
CA ARG A 403 -14.86 -3.03 -27.16
C ARG A 403 -15.02 -3.34 -25.67
N THR A 404 -14.24 -2.65 -24.84
CA THR A 404 -14.33 -2.79 -23.38
C THR A 404 -15.28 -1.73 -22.82
N GLY A 405 -16.25 -2.14 -22.01
CA GLY A 405 -17.07 -1.23 -21.23
C GLY A 405 -16.42 -0.93 -19.89
N ILE A 406 -16.26 0.35 -19.56
CA ILE A 406 -15.71 0.79 -18.27
C ILE A 406 -16.80 1.51 -17.50
N ILE A 407 -17.23 0.92 -16.38
CA ILE A 407 -18.09 1.57 -15.39
C ILE A 407 -17.19 2.19 -14.33
N GLU A 408 -17.07 3.52 -14.35
CA GLU A 408 -16.18 4.28 -13.47
C GLU A 408 -16.97 4.99 -12.38
N ILE A 409 -16.70 4.61 -11.13
CA ILE A 409 -17.29 5.22 -9.95
C ILE A 409 -16.47 6.46 -9.55
N THR A 410 -17.09 7.64 -9.56
CA THR A 410 -16.38 8.92 -9.41
C THR A 410 -16.46 9.52 -8.00
N HIS A 411 -16.92 8.77 -6.99
CA HIS A 411 -16.99 9.27 -5.61
C HIS A 411 -16.80 8.18 -4.54
N SER A 412 -16.24 8.55 -3.38
CA SER A 412 -15.95 7.66 -2.23
C SER A 412 -17.17 7.34 -1.36
N GLY A 413 -18.33 7.11 -1.99
CA GLY A 413 -19.60 6.82 -1.32
C GLY A 413 -19.83 5.34 -1.02
N ALA A 414 -20.94 5.05 -0.34
CA ALA A 414 -21.42 3.70 -0.10
C ALA A 414 -22.56 3.33 -1.06
N TYR A 415 -22.32 2.31 -1.88
CA TYR A 415 -23.24 1.78 -2.87
C TYR A 415 -23.93 0.53 -2.32
N GLN A 416 -25.26 0.59 -2.20
CA GLN A 416 -26.10 -0.48 -1.67
C GLN A 416 -27.08 -0.91 -2.75
N GLU A 417 -26.63 -1.83 -3.60
CA GLU A 417 -27.36 -2.30 -4.78
C GLU A 417 -27.17 -3.80 -4.93
N GLN A 418 -28.12 -4.49 -5.57
CA GLN A 418 -27.90 -5.83 -6.08
C GLN A 418 -27.07 -5.73 -7.35
N LEU A 419 -25.93 -6.42 -7.38
CA LEU A 419 -24.99 -6.40 -8.50
C LEU A 419 -24.99 -7.77 -9.17
N ASP A 420 -25.70 -7.85 -10.29
CA ASP A 420 -25.83 -9.04 -11.11
C ASP A 420 -25.32 -8.72 -12.52
N PHE A 421 -24.15 -9.24 -12.86
CA PHE A 421 -23.51 -9.05 -14.17
C PHE A 421 -23.68 -10.32 -15.01
N ASP A 422 -24.65 -10.30 -15.92
CA ASP A 422 -24.91 -11.31 -16.93
C ASP A 422 -24.17 -10.97 -18.24
N LEU A 423 -23.13 -11.74 -18.55
CA LEU A 423 -22.19 -11.46 -19.63
C LEU A 423 -22.35 -12.43 -20.79
N ASP A 424 -22.32 -11.89 -22.01
CA ASP A 424 -22.36 -12.65 -23.25
C ASP A 424 -20.95 -12.97 -23.77
N PRO A 425 -20.82 -13.95 -24.68
CA PRO A 425 -19.55 -14.25 -25.32
C PRO A 425 -18.94 -13.00 -25.99
N GLY A 426 -17.67 -12.73 -25.70
CA GLY A 426 -16.89 -11.61 -26.20
C GLY A 426 -16.90 -10.38 -25.29
N ASP A 427 -17.75 -10.35 -24.26
CA ASP A 427 -17.89 -9.19 -23.39
C ASP A 427 -16.63 -8.91 -22.57
N ARG A 428 -16.28 -7.62 -22.47
CA ARG A 428 -15.19 -7.12 -21.63
C ARG A 428 -15.72 -5.99 -20.77
N LEU A 429 -15.85 -6.24 -19.47
CA LEU A 429 -16.39 -5.28 -18.50
C LEU A 429 -15.33 -4.92 -17.45
N GLU A 430 -15.18 -3.64 -17.16
CA GLU A 430 -14.33 -3.14 -16.08
C GLU A 430 -15.16 -2.26 -15.15
N LEU A 431 -15.38 -2.72 -13.92
CA LEU A 431 -15.94 -1.91 -12.83
C LEU A 431 -14.80 -1.34 -12.01
N ARG A 432 -14.62 -0.01 -12.05
CA ARG A 432 -13.48 0.63 -11.41
C ARG A 432 -13.84 1.85 -10.58
N ALA A 433 -13.02 2.14 -9.59
CA ALA A 433 -12.97 3.45 -8.95
C ALA A 433 -12.21 4.47 -9.81
N ALA A 434 -12.62 5.73 -9.77
CA ALA A 434 -11.80 6.83 -10.27
C ALA A 434 -10.50 6.97 -9.44
N GLU A 435 -9.47 7.58 -10.03
CA GLU A 435 -8.24 7.90 -9.29
C GLU A 435 -8.55 8.75 -8.06
N GLY A 436 -7.88 8.45 -6.94
CA GLY A 436 -8.10 9.19 -5.70
C GLY A 436 -9.51 9.02 -5.12
N THR A 437 -10.21 7.93 -5.42
CA THR A 437 -11.51 7.62 -4.81
C THR A 437 -11.53 6.20 -4.24
N ARG A 438 -12.37 6.00 -3.22
CA ARG A 438 -12.58 4.71 -2.56
C ARG A 438 -14.08 4.39 -2.45
N PRO A 439 -14.72 3.92 -3.52
CA PRO A 439 -16.09 3.48 -3.45
C PRO A 439 -16.23 2.20 -2.62
N VAL A 440 -17.31 2.16 -1.83
CA VAL A 440 -17.62 1.04 -0.96
C VAL A 440 -18.90 0.37 -1.43
N ILE A 441 -18.79 -0.84 -1.94
CA ILE A 441 -19.91 -1.69 -2.31
C ILE A 441 -20.32 -2.48 -1.06
N ARG A 442 -21.51 -2.16 -0.53
CA ARG A 442 -22.10 -2.86 0.62
C ARG A 442 -23.22 -3.77 0.13
N LEU A 443 -22.92 -5.06 0.09
CA LEU A 443 -23.86 -6.11 -0.28
C LEU A 443 -24.68 -6.47 0.97
N LEU A 444 -25.98 -6.18 0.94
CA LEU A 444 -26.92 -6.43 2.04
C LEU A 444 -27.77 -7.66 1.74
N ASP A 445 -28.35 -8.28 2.77
CA ASP A 445 -29.40 -9.29 2.60
C ASP A 445 -30.71 -8.60 2.21
N TRP A 446 -31.05 -8.68 0.94
CA TRP A 446 -32.33 -8.27 0.39
C TRP A 446 -33.39 -9.35 0.59
N TYR A 447 -32.98 -10.62 0.57
CA TYR A 447 -33.87 -11.75 0.70
C TYR A 447 -33.54 -12.56 1.97
N SER A 448 -34.55 -12.79 2.83
CA SER A 448 -34.35 -13.58 4.05
C SER A 448 -34.24 -15.09 3.79
N ASN A 449 -34.55 -15.56 2.57
CA ASN A 449 -34.65 -16.97 2.22
C ASN A 449 -33.56 -17.44 1.25
N ARG A 450 -32.59 -16.59 0.89
CA ARG A 450 -31.44 -16.97 0.07
C ARG A 450 -30.25 -16.04 0.34
N PRO A 451 -29.02 -16.53 0.18
CA PRO A 451 -27.84 -15.67 0.29
C PRO A 451 -27.80 -14.69 -0.90
N ASP A 452 -27.46 -13.43 -0.61
CA ASP A 452 -27.14 -12.43 -1.63
C ASP A 452 -25.62 -12.37 -1.83
N ALA A 453 -25.19 -12.07 -3.07
CA ALA A 453 -23.79 -11.92 -3.46
C ALA A 453 -23.69 -10.97 -4.65
N LEU A 454 -22.48 -10.50 -4.96
CA LEU A 454 -22.20 -9.91 -6.27
C LEU A 454 -22.03 -11.07 -7.25
N ASN A 455 -22.94 -11.19 -8.21
CA ASN A 455 -22.95 -12.30 -9.17
C ASN A 455 -22.31 -11.88 -10.49
N ILE A 456 -21.38 -12.69 -10.99
CA ILE A 456 -20.82 -12.60 -12.34
C ILE A 456 -21.17 -13.91 -13.04
N ARG A 457 -22.05 -13.85 -14.05
CA ARG A 457 -22.57 -15.03 -14.74
C ARG A 457 -22.29 -14.93 -16.23
N ALA A 458 -21.75 -15.99 -16.81
CA ALA A 458 -21.77 -16.16 -18.26
C ALA A 458 -23.14 -16.74 -18.67
N VAL A 459 -23.89 -16.03 -19.52
CA VAL A 459 -25.27 -16.40 -19.89
C VAL A 459 -25.33 -17.66 -20.74
N HIS A 460 -24.31 -17.83 -21.60
CA HIS A 460 -24.20 -18.96 -22.52
C HIS A 460 -23.22 -20.00 -21.97
N ALA A 461 -23.68 -21.25 -21.84
CA ALA A 461 -22.88 -22.37 -21.34
C ALA A 461 -21.84 -22.86 -22.36
N ASP A 462 -22.09 -22.64 -23.65
CA ASP A 462 -21.24 -23.08 -24.75
C ASP A 462 -20.66 -21.87 -25.50
N CYS A 463 -19.40 -21.53 -25.24
CA CYS A 463 -18.66 -20.53 -26.00
C CYS A 463 -17.19 -20.93 -26.15
N ALA A 464 -16.57 -20.56 -27.28
CA ALA A 464 -15.17 -20.88 -27.53
C ALA A 464 -14.27 -20.18 -26.51
N ALA A 465 -13.13 -20.78 -26.14
CA ALA A 465 -12.27 -20.26 -25.07
C ALA A 465 -11.81 -18.80 -25.27
N HIS A 466 -11.65 -18.35 -26.53
CA HIS A 466 -11.25 -16.98 -26.87
C HIS A 466 -12.40 -15.97 -26.86
N GLU A 467 -13.64 -16.44 -26.82
CA GLU A 467 -14.88 -15.65 -26.74
C GLU A 467 -15.43 -15.63 -25.32
N ARG A 468 -14.78 -16.26 -24.34
CA ARG A 468 -15.26 -16.22 -22.96
C ARG A 468 -15.20 -14.79 -22.40
N PRO A 469 -16.23 -14.34 -21.67
CA PRO A 469 -16.28 -12.97 -21.15
C PRO A 469 -15.19 -12.72 -20.10
N CYS A 470 -14.76 -11.46 -19.99
CA CYS A 470 -13.76 -11.02 -19.02
C CYS A 470 -14.29 -9.89 -18.14
N VAL A 471 -14.00 -9.95 -16.83
CA VAL A 471 -14.33 -8.89 -15.88
C VAL A 471 -13.10 -8.40 -15.14
N VAL A 472 -13.03 -7.08 -14.94
CA VAL A 472 -12.02 -6.42 -14.10
C VAL A 472 -12.73 -5.64 -13.00
N LEU A 473 -12.33 -5.87 -11.75
CA LEU A 473 -12.72 -5.12 -10.56
C LEU A 473 -11.49 -4.35 -10.07
N ASP A 474 -11.55 -3.02 -10.06
CA ASP A 474 -10.41 -2.16 -9.76
C ASP A 474 -10.72 -1.04 -8.75
N GLY A 475 -9.94 -0.95 -7.68
CA GLY A 475 -10.05 0.15 -6.72
C GLY A 475 -11.26 0.09 -5.80
N LEU A 476 -11.92 -1.07 -5.68
CA LEU A 476 -13.19 -1.22 -4.96
C LEU A 476 -12.99 -1.76 -3.55
N LEU A 477 -13.81 -1.31 -2.60
CA LEU A 477 -13.98 -2.02 -1.34
C LEU A 477 -15.34 -2.72 -1.33
N VAL A 478 -15.36 -4.03 -1.15
CA VAL A 478 -16.57 -4.85 -1.06
C VAL A 478 -16.73 -5.37 0.37
N ALA A 479 -17.90 -5.13 0.95
CA ALA A 479 -18.26 -5.57 2.30
C ALA A 479 -19.68 -6.14 2.34
N GLY A 480 -19.97 -6.93 3.38
CA GLY A 480 -21.25 -7.56 3.66
C GLY A 480 -21.39 -8.97 3.09
N ARG A 481 -21.03 -9.19 1.83
CA ARG A 481 -21.08 -10.51 1.16
C ARG A 481 -19.91 -10.69 0.20
N GLY A 482 -19.75 -11.90 -0.31
CA GLY A 482 -18.73 -12.26 -1.29
C GLY A 482 -19.14 -12.02 -2.75
N ILE A 483 -18.24 -12.43 -3.65
CA ILE A 483 -18.42 -12.46 -5.10
C ILE A 483 -18.65 -13.91 -5.52
N ASN A 484 -19.67 -14.15 -6.34
CA ASN A 484 -19.91 -15.46 -6.96
C ASN A 484 -19.67 -15.37 -8.46
N VAL A 485 -18.87 -16.29 -9.01
CA VAL A 485 -18.58 -16.38 -10.44
C VAL A 485 -19.08 -17.72 -10.95
N THR A 486 -19.96 -17.70 -11.95
CA THR A 486 -20.61 -18.89 -12.49
C THR A 486 -20.57 -18.95 -14.02
N GLY A 487 -20.38 -20.15 -14.57
CA GLY A 487 -20.37 -20.40 -16.01
C GLY A 487 -19.01 -20.16 -16.67
N PRO A 488 -18.89 -20.35 -18.00
CA PRO A 488 -17.62 -20.32 -18.73
C PRO A 488 -17.03 -18.91 -18.90
N VAL A 489 -16.60 -18.30 -17.81
CA VAL A 489 -15.91 -17.01 -17.77
C VAL A 489 -14.44 -17.21 -18.15
N GLY A 490 -13.85 -16.26 -18.88
CA GLY A 490 -12.48 -16.35 -19.36
C GLY A 490 -11.48 -15.87 -18.32
N SER A 491 -11.69 -14.68 -17.77
CA SER A 491 -10.85 -14.14 -16.70
C SER A 491 -11.62 -13.21 -15.77
N VAL A 492 -11.29 -13.28 -14.48
CA VAL A 492 -11.74 -12.35 -13.46
C VAL A 492 -10.50 -11.73 -12.84
N VAL A 493 -10.34 -10.42 -13.00
CA VAL A 493 -9.20 -9.67 -12.46
C VAL A 493 -9.66 -8.82 -11.30
N VAL A 494 -9.08 -9.00 -10.12
CA VAL A 494 -9.30 -8.17 -8.94
C VAL A 494 -8.00 -7.42 -8.67
N ARG A 495 -7.99 -6.12 -8.88
CA ARG A 495 -6.81 -5.28 -8.67
C ARG A 495 -7.11 -4.11 -7.75
N HIS A 496 -6.15 -3.70 -6.92
CA HIS A 496 -6.30 -2.61 -5.95
C HIS A 496 -7.64 -2.63 -5.19
N SER A 497 -8.14 -3.82 -4.87
CA SER A 497 -9.48 -3.98 -4.30
C SER A 497 -9.40 -4.71 -2.97
N THR A 498 -10.33 -4.40 -2.08
CA THR A 498 -10.48 -5.10 -0.81
C THR A 498 -11.81 -5.81 -0.77
N LEU A 499 -11.78 -7.14 -0.70
CA LEU A 499 -12.91 -7.95 -0.26
C LEU A 499 -12.69 -8.18 1.24
N VAL A 500 -13.48 -7.51 2.08
CA VAL A 500 -13.23 -7.48 3.53
C VAL A 500 -13.17 -8.90 4.08
N PRO A 501 -12.03 -9.34 4.65
CA PRO A 501 -11.92 -10.67 5.26
C PRO A 501 -12.97 -10.84 6.36
N GLY A 502 -13.78 -11.90 6.26
CA GLY A 502 -14.91 -12.13 7.16
C GLY A 502 -16.15 -11.28 6.88
N TRP A 503 -16.28 -10.73 5.66
CA TRP A 503 -17.36 -9.88 5.11
C TRP A 503 -17.58 -8.52 5.78
N SER A 504 -17.47 -8.43 7.10
CA SER A 504 -17.61 -7.18 7.86
C SER A 504 -16.85 -7.28 9.18
N LEU A 505 -16.72 -6.15 9.86
CA LEU A 505 -15.92 -6.03 11.08
C LEU A 505 -16.79 -5.64 12.27
N GLU A 506 -16.48 -6.20 13.42
CA GLU A 506 -16.92 -5.73 14.74
C GLU A 506 -16.09 -4.50 15.17
N PRO A 507 -16.52 -3.75 16.21
CA PRO A 507 -15.81 -2.55 16.68
C PRO A 507 -14.31 -2.79 16.93
N GLU A 508 -13.92 -3.90 17.54
CA GLU A 508 -12.52 -4.25 17.83
C GLU A 508 -11.78 -4.90 16.64
N CYS A 509 -12.26 -4.68 15.42
CA CYS A 509 -11.73 -5.23 14.17
C CYS A 509 -11.73 -6.78 14.11
N ALA A 510 -12.66 -7.43 14.84
CA ALA A 510 -12.89 -8.85 14.69
C ALA A 510 -13.77 -9.11 13.44
N PRO A 511 -13.52 -10.19 12.68
CA PRO A 511 -14.36 -10.56 11.55
C PRO A 511 -15.76 -11.03 12.03
N HIS A 512 -16.82 -10.54 11.41
CA HIS A 512 -18.19 -10.94 11.74
C HIS A 512 -18.53 -12.35 11.21
N SER A 513 -18.11 -12.66 9.98
CA SER A 513 -18.44 -13.90 9.28
C SER A 513 -17.16 -14.64 8.85
N PRO A 514 -16.36 -15.15 9.81
CA PRO A 514 -14.99 -15.55 9.55
C PRO A 514 -14.84 -16.87 8.77
N ASP A 515 -15.91 -17.66 8.66
CA ASP A 515 -15.95 -18.92 7.90
C ASP A 515 -16.44 -18.75 6.45
N GLU A 516 -16.91 -17.54 6.11
CA GLU A 516 -17.58 -17.31 4.84
C GLU A 516 -16.59 -16.90 3.73
N PRO A 517 -16.73 -17.46 2.51
CA PRO A 517 -15.85 -17.14 1.40
C PRO A 517 -16.11 -15.73 0.84
N SER A 518 -15.02 -15.04 0.50
CA SER A 518 -15.06 -13.76 -0.20
C SER A 518 -15.22 -13.93 -1.71
N ILE A 519 -14.71 -15.03 -2.27
CA ILE A 519 -14.88 -15.38 -3.68
C ILE A 519 -15.31 -16.85 -3.77
N VAL A 520 -16.41 -17.10 -4.46
CA VAL A 520 -16.87 -18.45 -4.82
C VAL A 520 -16.75 -18.60 -6.33
N LEU A 521 -15.99 -19.60 -6.76
CA LEU A 521 -15.84 -19.99 -8.16
C LEU A 521 -16.65 -21.26 -8.38
N GLU A 522 -17.89 -21.11 -8.86
CA GLU A 522 -18.83 -22.23 -9.02
C GLU A 522 -18.95 -22.61 -10.50
N ARG A 523 -18.54 -23.84 -10.85
CA ARG A 523 -18.67 -24.41 -12.22
C ARG A 523 -18.27 -23.39 -13.29
N THR A 524 -17.05 -22.89 -13.15
CA THR A 524 -16.51 -21.83 -13.99
C THR A 524 -15.14 -22.21 -14.54
N THR A 525 -14.76 -21.59 -15.64
CA THR A 525 -13.44 -21.72 -16.27
C THR A 525 -12.56 -20.49 -16.06
N ALA A 526 -12.94 -19.60 -15.13
CA ALA A 526 -12.30 -18.31 -14.96
C ALA A 526 -10.84 -18.44 -14.52
N CYS A 527 -9.93 -17.80 -15.25
CA CYS A 527 -8.62 -17.48 -14.70
C CYS A 527 -8.76 -16.32 -13.71
N LEU A 528 -8.63 -16.60 -12.42
CA LEU A 528 -8.69 -15.60 -11.36
C LEU A 528 -7.31 -14.94 -11.18
N ARG A 529 -7.23 -13.64 -11.42
CA ARG A 529 -6.00 -12.85 -11.24
C ARG A 529 -6.21 -11.81 -10.16
N ILE A 530 -5.32 -11.79 -9.18
CA ILE A 530 -5.41 -10.91 -8.02
C ILE A 530 -4.09 -10.15 -7.88
N GLU A 531 -4.18 -8.83 -7.81
CA GLU A 531 -3.03 -7.94 -7.88
C GLU A 531 -3.21 -6.77 -6.89
N HIS A 532 -2.22 -6.45 -6.05
CA HIS A 532 -2.31 -5.35 -5.08
C HIS A 532 -3.61 -5.33 -4.25
N SER A 533 -4.14 -6.50 -3.87
CA SER A 533 -5.49 -6.64 -3.30
C SER A 533 -5.49 -7.38 -1.97
N ILE A 534 -6.54 -7.14 -1.18
CA ILE A 534 -6.80 -7.81 0.10
C ILE A 534 -8.10 -8.59 -0.05
N LEU A 535 -8.09 -9.88 0.28
CA LEU A 535 -9.25 -10.74 0.08
C LEU A 535 -9.38 -11.74 1.22
N GLY A 536 -10.63 -12.11 1.52
CA GLY A 536 -10.90 -13.27 2.35
C GLY A 536 -10.80 -14.60 1.58
N THR A 537 -11.32 -15.67 2.17
CA THR A 537 -11.28 -17.03 1.63
C THR A 537 -11.79 -17.15 0.19
N ILE A 538 -11.10 -17.97 -0.61
CA ILE A 538 -11.54 -18.37 -1.95
C ILE A 538 -12.05 -19.82 -1.88
N GLU A 539 -13.27 -20.05 -2.32
CA GLU A 539 -13.84 -21.39 -2.46
C GLU A 539 -14.00 -21.77 -3.93
N VAL A 540 -13.58 -22.98 -4.28
CA VAL A 540 -13.66 -23.52 -5.65
C VAL A 540 -14.60 -24.72 -5.68
N ILE A 541 -15.71 -24.58 -6.38
CA ILE A 541 -16.74 -25.60 -6.58
C ILE A 541 -16.74 -25.99 -8.06
N GLY A 542 -15.74 -26.78 -8.47
CA GLY A 542 -15.55 -27.20 -9.86
C GLY A 542 -15.99 -28.66 -10.14
N ASP A 543 -16.17 -29.01 -11.42
CA ASP A 543 -16.32 -30.39 -11.86
C ASP A 543 -14.93 -31.03 -12.08
N GLU A 544 -14.47 -31.83 -11.12
CA GLU A 544 -13.17 -32.52 -11.17
C GLU A 544 -13.06 -33.54 -12.32
N VAL A 545 -14.18 -33.92 -12.95
CA VAL A 545 -14.25 -34.98 -13.96
C VAL A 545 -14.15 -34.42 -15.38
N SER A 546 -14.83 -33.30 -15.64
CA SER A 546 -15.04 -32.80 -17.01
C SER A 546 -14.16 -31.59 -17.36
N GLU A 547 -13.59 -30.90 -16.37
CA GLU A 547 -12.90 -29.63 -16.57
C GLU A 547 -11.45 -29.67 -16.08
N ASP A 548 -10.58 -28.90 -16.76
CA ASP A 548 -9.22 -28.66 -16.30
C ASP A 548 -9.21 -27.83 -15.00
N PRO A 549 -8.20 -28.01 -14.13
CA PRO A 549 -8.07 -27.20 -12.91
C PRO A 549 -8.03 -25.69 -13.20
N LEU A 550 -8.70 -24.91 -12.36
CA LEU A 550 -8.73 -23.45 -12.49
C LEU A 550 -7.39 -22.79 -12.22
N ASP A 551 -6.98 -21.85 -13.07
CA ASP A 551 -5.80 -21.01 -12.85
C ASP A 551 -6.10 -19.88 -11.85
N ILE A 552 -5.45 -19.91 -10.69
CA ILE A 552 -5.54 -18.86 -9.67
C ILE A 552 -4.17 -18.21 -9.50
N ARG A 553 -4.06 -16.91 -9.81
CA ARG A 553 -2.82 -16.14 -9.79
C ARG A 553 -2.91 -14.99 -8.80
N LEU A 554 -2.10 -15.01 -7.75
CA LEU A 554 -2.00 -13.93 -6.78
C LEU A 554 -0.61 -13.31 -6.85
N ARG A 555 -0.57 -11.98 -6.94
CA ARG A 555 0.66 -11.20 -6.82
C ARG A 555 0.43 -10.00 -5.89
N ASP A 556 1.44 -9.67 -5.09
CA ASP A 556 1.48 -8.42 -4.32
C ASP A 556 0.22 -8.22 -3.46
N SER A 557 -0.29 -9.31 -2.86
CA SER A 557 -1.63 -9.37 -2.28
C SER A 557 -1.65 -10.11 -0.95
N ILE A 558 -2.74 -9.92 -0.20
CA ILE A 558 -3.01 -10.62 1.05
C ILE A 558 -4.27 -11.48 0.88
N LEU A 559 -4.13 -12.78 1.09
CA LEU A 559 -5.24 -13.73 1.19
C LEU A 559 -5.42 -14.12 2.65
N ASP A 560 -6.54 -13.76 3.26
CA ASP A 560 -6.76 -13.84 4.70
C ASP A 560 -8.03 -14.60 5.07
N ALA A 561 -7.87 -15.83 5.51
CA ALA A 561 -8.94 -16.68 6.03
C ALA A 561 -9.39 -16.28 7.44
N THR A 562 -8.91 -15.17 8.00
CA THR A 562 -9.16 -14.66 9.36
C THR A 562 -8.60 -15.51 10.50
N GLY A 563 -7.81 -16.53 10.17
CA GLY A 563 -7.16 -17.43 11.13
C GLY A 563 -6.17 -18.36 10.44
N ASP A 564 -5.16 -18.83 11.18
CA ASP A 564 -4.09 -19.68 10.61
C ASP A 564 -4.55 -21.11 10.31
N ASP A 565 -5.62 -21.57 10.97
CA ASP A 565 -6.23 -22.91 10.88
C ASP A 565 -7.46 -22.98 9.97
N ARG A 566 -7.89 -21.83 9.43
CA ARG A 566 -9.04 -21.71 8.53
C ARG A 566 -8.60 -21.87 7.08
N ALA A 567 -9.47 -22.39 6.22
CA ALA A 567 -9.15 -22.56 4.82
C ALA A 567 -9.17 -21.21 4.08
N ALA A 568 -8.01 -20.79 3.59
CA ALA A 568 -7.84 -19.62 2.73
C ALA A 568 -8.18 -19.91 1.28
N LEU A 569 -7.90 -21.14 0.83
CA LEU A 569 -8.27 -21.67 -0.48
C LEU A 569 -8.62 -23.15 -0.32
N SER A 570 -9.85 -23.54 -0.68
CA SER A 570 -10.28 -24.94 -0.66
C SER A 570 -11.47 -25.19 -1.58
N ALA A 571 -11.77 -26.47 -1.80
CA ALA A 571 -13.11 -26.89 -2.19
C ALA A 571 -14.00 -27.03 -0.93
N PRO A 572 -15.33 -27.16 -1.08
CA PRO A 572 -16.23 -27.40 0.04
C PRO A 572 -15.79 -28.56 0.92
N ASP A 573 -16.07 -28.45 2.23
CA ASP A 573 -15.65 -29.38 3.28
C ASP A 573 -14.11 -29.49 3.44
N CYS A 574 -13.40 -28.39 3.17
CA CYS A 574 -11.94 -28.31 3.24
C CYS A 574 -11.22 -29.34 2.34
N ARG A 575 -11.85 -29.73 1.23
CA ARG A 575 -11.23 -30.60 0.21
C ARG A 575 -10.20 -29.81 -0.62
N HIS A 576 -9.42 -30.52 -1.43
CA HIS A 576 -8.49 -29.87 -2.35
C HIS A 576 -9.28 -29.16 -3.44
N ALA A 577 -9.13 -27.84 -3.55
CA ALA A 577 -9.67 -27.08 -4.67
C ALA A 577 -9.11 -27.64 -5.98
N HIS A 578 -9.96 -27.85 -6.98
CA HIS A 578 -9.55 -28.20 -8.34
C HIS A 578 -8.94 -26.98 -9.05
N ALA A 579 -7.81 -26.51 -8.54
CA ALA A 579 -7.14 -25.28 -8.96
C ALA A 579 -5.61 -25.43 -8.97
N VAL A 580 -4.99 -24.76 -9.94
CA VAL A 580 -3.54 -24.57 -10.06
C VAL A 580 -3.19 -23.17 -9.56
N LEU A 581 -2.37 -23.14 -8.52
CA LEU A 581 -2.02 -21.90 -7.82
C LEU A 581 -0.67 -21.34 -8.30
N HIS A 582 -0.66 -20.03 -8.54
CA HIS A 582 0.53 -19.22 -8.84
C HIS A 582 0.63 -18.07 -7.84
N LEU A 583 1.72 -18.01 -7.08
CA LEU A 583 1.92 -17.02 -6.03
C LEU A 583 3.21 -16.25 -6.23
N ARG A 584 3.16 -14.93 -6.11
CA ARG A 584 4.35 -14.08 -6.06
C ARG A 584 4.16 -13.01 -5.01
N ARG A 585 5.12 -12.86 -4.08
CA ARG A 585 5.09 -11.79 -3.07
C ARG A 585 3.72 -11.67 -2.41
N THR A 586 3.20 -12.80 -1.93
CA THR A 586 1.84 -12.89 -1.37
C THR A 586 1.92 -13.36 0.08
N THR A 587 1.09 -12.77 0.93
CA THR A 587 0.90 -13.24 2.31
C THR A 587 -0.41 -14.02 2.37
N VAL A 588 -0.35 -15.29 2.77
CA VAL A 588 -1.51 -16.16 2.96
C VAL A 588 -1.67 -16.45 4.45
N ILE A 589 -2.77 -15.95 5.03
CA ILE A 589 -3.19 -16.23 6.40
C ILE A 589 -4.26 -17.32 6.34
N GLY A 590 -3.91 -18.54 6.76
CA GLY A 590 -4.78 -19.72 6.69
C GLY A 590 -4.19 -20.92 5.94
N GLU A 591 -4.90 -22.05 5.99
CA GLU A 591 -4.58 -23.29 5.28
C GLU A 591 -4.94 -23.19 3.78
N VAL A 592 -4.11 -23.77 2.92
CA VAL A 592 -4.33 -23.80 1.47
C VAL A 592 -4.42 -25.24 1.00
N HIS A 593 -5.57 -25.63 0.46
CA HIS A 593 -5.83 -26.97 -0.07
C HIS A 593 -6.09 -26.87 -1.58
N THR A 594 -5.14 -27.30 -2.41
CA THR A 594 -5.20 -27.09 -3.86
C THR A 594 -4.73 -28.31 -4.65
N HIS A 595 -5.18 -28.42 -5.89
CA HIS A 595 -4.81 -29.51 -6.79
C HIS A 595 -3.32 -29.49 -7.10
N ALA A 596 -2.79 -28.35 -7.55
CA ALA A 596 -1.37 -28.15 -7.83
C ALA A 596 -0.92 -26.73 -7.47
N VAL A 597 0.38 -26.56 -7.25
CA VAL A 597 1.03 -25.25 -7.18
C VAL A 597 2.10 -25.24 -8.25
N GLU A 598 1.89 -24.49 -9.32
CA GLU A 598 2.87 -24.41 -10.41
C GLU A 598 4.10 -23.62 -9.97
N PHE A 599 3.87 -22.50 -9.28
CA PHE A 599 4.96 -21.70 -8.75
C PHE A 599 4.52 -20.87 -7.54
N ALA A 600 5.36 -20.80 -6.51
CA ALA A 600 5.26 -19.79 -5.47
C ALA A 600 6.63 -19.16 -5.19
N GLU A 601 6.70 -17.84 -5.14
CA GLU A 601 7.94 -17.11 -4.87
C GLU A 601 7.76 -15.95 -3.89
N ASN A 602 8.77 -15.74 -3.04
CA ASN A 602 8.86 -14.64 -2.08
C ASN A 602 7.59 -14.49 -1.22
N SER A 603 6.92 -15.60 -0.91
CA SER A 603 5.59 -15.62 -0.28
C SER A 603 5.61 -16.21 1.12
N VAL A 604 4.66 -15.79 1.96
CA VAL A 604 4.50 -16.26 3.34
C VAL A 604 3.21 -17.02 3.47
N PHE A 605 3.28 -18.24 4.00
CA PHE A 605 2.11 -19.00 4.45
C PHE A 605 2.14 -19.11 5.97
N THR A 606 1.03 -18.79 6.63
CA THR A 606 0.89 -18.97 8.09
C THR A 606 0.24 -20.31 8.45
N GLY A 607 -0.69 -20.78 7.61
CA GLY A 607 -1.33 -22.08 7.74
C GLY A 607 -0.72 -23.15 6.83
N ARG A 608 -1.16 -24.40 7.00
CA ARG A 608 -0.60 -25.55 6.28
C ARG A 608 -0.97 -25.52 4.80
N LEU A 609 0.02 -25.78 3.95
CA LEU A 609 -0.16 -25.95 2.52
C LEU A 609 -0.31 -27.45 2.19
N ARG A 610 -1.45 -27.84 1.63
CA ARG A 610 -1.76 -29.21 1.20
C ARG A 610 -2.00 -29.24 -0.32
N VAL A 611 -1.05 -29.85 -1.03
CA VAL A 611 -1.07 -29.97 -2.49
C VAL A 611 -1.27 -31.42 -2.89
N ALA A 612 -2.26 -31.69 -3.74
CA ALA A 612 -2.56 -33.04 -4.22
C ALA A 612 -1.47 -33.56 -5.19
N ARG A 613 -1.14 -32.79 -6.23
CA ARG A 613 -0.13 -33.10 -7.26
C ARG A 613 1.20 -32.43 -6.96
N ARG A 614 2.01 -33.08 -6.10
CA ARG A 614 3.33 -32.55 -5.68
C ARG A 614 4.44 -32.67 -6.72
N GLY A 615 4.21 -33.40 -7.81
CA GLY A 615 5.18 -33.56 -8.91
C GLY A 615 5.24 -32.37 -9.85
N ILE A 616 4.31 -31.42 -9.72
CA ILE A 616 4.19 -30.22 -10.55
C ILE A 616 4.70 -29.02 -9.73
N GLY A 617 5.50 -28.18 -10.38
CA GLY A 617 5.91 -26.89 -9.86
C GLY A 617 6.95 -26.88 -8.73
N CYS A 618 7.19 -25.70 -8.17
CA CYS A 618 8.12 -25.50 -7.06
C CYS A 618 7.79 -24.26 -6.20
N LEU A 619 8.25 -24.29 -4.95
CA LEU A 619 8.25 -23.13 -4.05
C LEU A 619 9.69 -22.60 -3.95
N ARG A 620 9.86 -21.28 -4.06
CA ARG A 620 11.15 -20.61 -4.05
C ARG A 620 11.16 -19.44 -3.07
N HIS A 621 12.11 -19.42 -2.14
CA HIS A 621 12.23 -18.32 -1.16
C HIS A 621 10.89 -18.02 -0.46
N CYS A 622 10.18 -19.07 -0.05
CA CYS A 622 8.91 -18.93 0.67
C CYS A 622 9.08 -19.39 2.12
N HIS A 623 8.24 -18.88 3.02
CA HIS A 623 8.02 -19.50 4.33
C HIS A 623 6.82 -20.44 4.26
N VAL A 624 6.99 -21.72 4.61
CA VAL A 624 5.90 -22.68 4.70
C VAL A 624 5.93 -23.41 6.05
N PRO A 625 4.80 -23.48 6.79
CA PRO A 625 4.77 -24.14 8.08
C PRO A 625 5.19 -25.62 8.02
N PRO A 626 5.88 -26.14 9.05
CA PRO A 626 6.14 -27.56 9.21
C PRO A 626 4.85 -28.41 9.12
N GLY A 627 4.95 -29.61 8.57
CA GLY A 627 3.79 -30.50 8.33
C GLY A 627 3.03 -30.23 7.03
N SER A 628 3.39 -29.20 6.27
CA SER A 628 2.81 -28.93 4.95
C SER A 628 3.23 -29.96 3.89
N ARG A 629 2.29 -30.35 3.02
CA ARG A 629 2.48 -31.23 1.85
C ARG A 629 2.64 -30.38 0.59
N THR A 630 3.88 -30.09 0.21
CA THR A 630 4.20 -29.16 -0.87
C THR A 630 4.87 -29.84 -2.07
N PRO A 631 4.97 -29.16 -3.23
CA PRO A 631 5.93 -29.52 -4.27
C PRO A 631 7.37 -29.28 -3.81
N ARG A 632 8.34 -29.40 -4.73
CA ARG A 632 9.76 -29.16 -4.45
C ARG A 632 9.98 -27.75 -3.87
N ARG A 633 10.80 -27.67 -2.82
CA ARG A 633 11.18 -26.43 -2.16
C ARG A 633 12.61 -26.08 -2.52
N HIS A 634 12.84 -24.82 -2.84
CA HIS A 634 14.17 -24.28 -3.11
C HIS A 634 14.38 -23.05 -2.23
N ARG A 635 15.38 -23.12 -1.34
CA ARG A 635 15.73 -22.05 -0.40
C ARG A 635 14.54 -21.50 0.40
N CYS A 636 13.63 -22.39 0.79
CA CYS A 636 12.47 -22.02 1.60
C CYS A 636 12.80 -22.08 3.10
N GLN A 637 12.07 -21.32 3.90
CA GLN A 637 12.06 -21.43 5.35
C GLN A 637 10.91 -22.33 5.81
N PRO A 638 11.09 -23.12 6.89
CA PRO A 638 12.28 -23.19 7.74
C PRO A 638 13.40 -24.13 7.26
N ASP A 639 13.33 -24.69 6.04
CA ASP A 639 14.27 -25.72 5.56
C ASP A 639 15.76 -25.30 5.65
N LEU A 640 16.05 -24.01 5.44
CA LEU A 640 17.41 -23.46 5.54
C LEU A 640 17.91 -23.27 6.98
N ALA A 641 17.02 -23.07 7.96
CA ALA A 641 17.39 -22.87 9.35
C ALA A 641 17.77 -24.16 10.09
N GLY A 642 17.46 -25.32 9.48
CA GLY A 642 17.65 -26.64 10.08
C GLY A 642 16.50 -27.05 11.01
N LEU A 643 16.37 -28.36 11.26
CA LEU A 643 15.26 -28.94 12.01
C LEU A 643 15.13 -28.40 13.44
N GLU A 644 16.27 -28.13 14.11
CA GLU A 644 16.31 -27.63 15.48
C GLU A 644 15.74 -26.21 15.62
N ASN A 645 15.90 -25.37 14.58
CA ASN A 645 15.43 -23.99 14.59
C ASN A 645 14.10 -23.79 13.87
N ALA A 646 13.52 -24.85 13.30
CA ALA A 646 12.32 -24.74 12.47
C ALA A 646 11.10 -24.16 13.22
N GLN A 647 11.01 -24.39 14.53
CA GLN A 647 9.94 -23.83 15.36
C GLN A 647 10.13 -22.35 15.71
N ARG A 648 11.39 -21.85 15.65
CA ARG A 648 11.74 -20.44 15.88
C ARG A 648 11.44 -19.59 14.64
N VAL A 649 11.74 -20.12 13.46
CA VAL A 649 11.55 -19.41 12.18
C VAL A 649 10.10 -19.50 11.75
N ARG A 650 9.26 -18.64 12.33
CA ARG A 650 7.84 -18.49 12.00
C ARG A 650 7.51 -17.01 11.78
N PRO A 651 6.58 -16.68 10.86
CA PRO A 651 6.23 -15.31 10.60
C PRO A 651 5.53 -14.71 11.82
N LEU A 652 6.08 -13.60 12.31
CA LEU A 652 5.47 -12.78 13.35
C LEU A 652 4.95 -11.52 12.68
N PHE A 653 3.68 -11.20 12.90
CA PHE A 653 3.04 -10.01 12.35
C PHE A 653 2.79 -9.00 13.46
N ALA A 654 2.91 -7.72 13.13
CA ALA A 654 2.50 -6.62 14.02
C ALA A 654 0.98 -6.66 14.26
N SER A 655 0.20 -6.97 13.23
CA SER A 655 -1.21 -7.34 13.35
C SER A 655 -1.65 -8.26 12.21
N LYS A 656 -2.54 -9.20 12.52
CA LYS A 656 -3.26 -10.03 11.53
C LYS A 656 -4.72 -9.61 11.35
N ARG A 657 -5.20 -8.59 12.07
CA ARG A 657 -6.61 -8.18 12.01
C ARG A 657 -6.80 -7.07 10.99
N TYR A 658 -7.58 -7.34 9.96
CA TYR A 658 -7.96 -6.31 8.99
C TYR A 658 -8.71 -5.16 9.69
N GLY A 659 -8.45 -3.92 9.28
CA GLY A 659 -8.94 -2.71 9.95
C GLY A 659 -7.96 -2.09 10.95
N THR A 660 -6.93 -2.82 11.39
CA THR A 660 -5.86 -2.27 12.22
C THR A 660 -4.74 -1.62 11.39
N PRO A 661 -4.05 -0.57 11.89
CA PRO A 661 -3.00 0.14 11.14
C PRO A 661 -1.83 -0.75 10.65
N TRP A 662 -1.46 -1.76 11.44
CA TRP A 662 -0.30 -2.63 11.15
C TRP A 662 -0.68 -3.94 10.46
N TYR A 663 -1.88 -4.02 9.89
CA TYR A 663 -2.39 -5.23 9.26
C TYR A 663 -1.42 -5.81 8.22
N GLY A 664 -1.11 -7.10 8.37
CA GLY A 664 -0.28 -7.87 7.44
C GLY A 664 1.21 -7.57 7.49
N GLN A 665 1.66 -6.59 8.28
CA GLN A 665 3.08 -6.23 8.37
C GLN A 665 3.82 -7.21 9.26
N LEU A 666 5.02 -7.61 8.84
CA LEU A 666 5.93 -8.37 9.69
C LEU A 666 6.36 -7.51 10.89
N ALA A 667 6.42 -8.15 12.06
CA ALA A 667 6.87 -7.50 13.29
C ALA A 667 8.39 -7.22 13.25
N ASP A 668 8.81 -6.11 13.85
CA ASP A 668 10.22 -5.70 13.86
C ASP A 668 11.14 -6.67 14.60
N GLY A 669 10.64 -7.29 15.66
CA GLY A 669 11.34 -8.36 16.39
C GLY A 669 11.18 -9.74 15.74
N GLY A 670 10.68 -9.82 14.50
CA GLY A 670 10.49 -11.06 13.76
C GLY A 670 11.81 -11.74 13.36
N PRO A 671 11.78 -13.03 12.97
CA PRO A 671 12.97 -13.72 12.49
C PRO A 671 13.56 -13.07 11.24
N GLU A 672 14.86 -12.77 11.26
CA GLU A 672 15.58 -12.21 10.11
C GLU A 672 15.52 -13.12 8.88
N GLU A 673 15.38 -14.43 9.09
CA GLU A 673 15.18 -15.42 8.02
C GLU A 673 13.93 -15.17 7.17
N ILE A 674 12.94 -14.45 7.70
CA ILE A 674 11.69 -14.08 7.02
C ILE A 674 11.74 -12.61 6.60
N ARG A 675 12.27 -11.73 7.46
CA ARG A 675 12.44 -10.30 7.12
C ARG A 675 13.43 -10.08 5.98
N ARG A 676 14.35 -11.02 5.72
CA ARG A 676 15.37 -10.97 4.66
C ARG A 676 15.43 -12.24 3.83
N GLY A 677 14.32 -12.99 3.82
CA GLY A 677 14.26 -14.34 3.25
C GLY A 677 14.06 -14.40 1.74
N ALA A 678 13.76 -13.26 1.10
CA ALA A 678 13.47 -13.21 -0.33
C ALA A 678 14.73 -13.44 -1.18
N ASP A 679 14.53 -13.69 -2.47
CA ASP A 679 15.63 -13.95 -3.42
C ASP A 679 16.61 -12.77 -3.58
N ASP A 680 16.16 -11.55 -3.34
CA ASP A 680 16.93 -10.30 -3.37
C ASP A 680 17.31 -9.77 -1.98
N GLY A 681 17.08 -10.56 -0.92
CA GLY A 681 17.34 -10.18 0.47
C GLY A 681 16.26 -9.30 1.11
N GLY A 682 15.15 -9.02 0.41
CA GLY A 682 13.99 -8.33 0.93
C GLY A 682 13.12 -9.18 1.86
N GLU A 683 12.04 -8.56 2.34
CA GLU A 683 11.07 -9.25 3.20
C GLU A 683 10.17 -10.18 2.38
N LEU A 684 9.75 -11.28 3.00
CA LEU A 684 8.78 -12.19 2.39
C LEU A 684 7.35 -11.66 2.52
N GLY A 685 6.52 -11.92 1.50
CA GLY A 685 5.08 -11.66 1.54
C GLY A 685 4.64 -10.43 0.76
N ALA A 686 3.43 -9.96 1.05
CA ALA A 686 2.73 -8.89 0.31
C ALA A 686 3.45 -7.54 0.30
N PHE A 687 4.31 -7.28 1.29
CA PHE A 687 5.02 -6.00 1.44
C PHE A 687 6.46 -6.02 0.92
N HIS A 688 6.87 -7.10 0.26
CA HIS A 688 8.22 -7.27 -0.29
C HIS A 688 8.76 -6.05 -1.04
N ASP A 689 7.95 -5.46 -1.93
CA ASP A 689 8.34 -4.33 -2.78
C ASP A 689 8.48 -2.99 -2.00
N LEU A 690 8.21 -2.97 -0.70
CA LEU A 690 8.55 -1.84 0.16
C LEU A 690 10.05 -1.78 0.49
N TYR A 691 10.79 -2.88 0.30
CA TYR A 691 12.24 -2.98 0.55
C TYR A 691 12.66 -2.44 1.91
N ARG A 692 11.83 -2.67 2.94
CA ARG A 692 12.05 -2.14 4.30
C ARG A 692 13.40 -2.55 4.90
N PRO A 693 13.88 -3.80 4.78
CA PRO A 693 15.19 -4.17 5.30
C PRO A 693 16.34 -3.40 4.64
N GLN A 694 16.27 -3.23 3.32
CA GLN A 694 17.27 -2.48 2.55
C GLN A 694 17.29 -1.01 2.95
N ARG A 695 16.10 -0.39 3.06
CA ARG A 695 15.94 1.00 3.50
C ARG A 695 16.44 1.21 4.93
N GLU A 696 16.15 0.26 5.82
CA GLU A 696 16.64 0.26 7.20
C GLU A 696 18.18 0.18 7.25
N ASP A 697 18.80 -0.70 6.46
CA ASP A 697 20.26 -0.81 6.37
C ASP A 697 20.90 0.46 5.81
N GLY A 698 20.30 1.03 4.77
CA GLY A 698 20.66 2.33 4.20
C GLY A 698 20.68 3.42 5.25
N LEU A 699 19.58 3.54 6.00
CA LEU A 699 19.44 4.53 7.04
C LEU A 699 20.44 4.29 8.17
N ARG A 700 20.64 3.05 8.61
CA ARG A 700 21.62 2.69 9.65
C ARG A 700 23.05 3.04 9.23
N ALA A 701 23.43 2.76 7.98
CA ALA A 701 24.74 3.10 7.44
C ALA A 701 24.96 4.62 7.40
N ARG A 702 23.94 5.39 6.98
CA ARG A 702 23.99 6.86 6.96
C ARG A 702 24.02 7.45 8.37
N LEU A 703 23.25 6.92 9.31
CA LEU A 703 23.33 7.34 10.71
C LEU A 703 24.73 7.12 11.28
N ALA A 704 25.36 5.97 11.02
CA ALA A 704 26.74 5.73 11.44
C ALA A 704 27.74 6.71 10.80
N GLU A 705 27.49 7.14 9.55
CA GLU A 705 28.33 8.12 8.86
C GLU A 705 28.14 9.55 9.37
N TYR A 706 26.91 9.97 9.69
CA TYR A 706 26.57 11.38 9.95
C TYR A 706 26.38 11.73 11.44
N THR A 707 26.35 10.74 12.32
CA THR A 707 26.31 10.96 13.77
C THR A 707 27.67 11.45 14.29
N PRO A 708 27.72 12.43 15.22
CA PRO A 708 28.97 12.87 15.84
C PRO A 708 29.71 11.74 16.56
N ALA A 709 31.03 11.81 16.63
CA ALA A 709 31.81 10.88 17.45
C ALA A 709 31.31 10.92 18.90
N ILE A 710 31.28 9.75 19.56
CA ILE A 710 30.78 9.52 20.94
C ILE A 710 29.26 9.36 21.03
N ALA A 711 28.47 9.91 20.11
CA ALA A 711 27.02 9.72 20.11
C ALA A 711 26.61 8.38 19.47
N ASP A 712 25.54 7.77 19.98
CA ASP A 712 24.94 6.55 19.45
C ASP A 712 23.50 6.84 18.97
N ALA A 713 23.28 6.75 17.66
CA ALA A 713 21.99 7.01 17.03
C ALA A 713 21.24 5.70 16.77
N GLY A 714 20.11 5.52 17.47
CA GLY A 714 19.21 4.38 17.30
C GLY A 714 18.00 4.70 16.43
N ILE A 715 17.57 3.74 15.60
CA ILE A 715 16.29 3.82 14.85
C ILE A 715 15.19 3.20 15.71
N PHE A 716 14.13 3.96 16.00
CA PHE A 716 12.97 3.50 16.75
C PHE A 716 11.75 3.54 15.84
N PHE A 717 11.16 2.39 15.54
CA PHE A 717 9.94 2.35 14.75
C PHE A 717 8.74 2.75 15.62
N VAL A 718 7.97 3.72 15.14
CA VAL A 718 6.71 4.11 15.79
C VAL A 718 5.64 3.10 15.38
N THR A 719 5.14 2.39 16.37
CA THR A 719 4.16 1.30 16.27
C THR A 719 3.08 1.42 17.32
#